data_AF-A0A520QJQ2-F1
#
_entry.id   AF-A0A520QJQ2-F1
#
_cell.length_a   1.000
_cell.length_b   1.000
_cell.length_c   1.000
_cell.angle_alpha   90.00
_cell.angle_beta   90.00
_cell.angle_gamma   90.00
#
_symmetry.space_group_name_H-M   'P 1'
#
loop_
_entity.id
_entity.type
_entity.pdbx_description
1 polymer ?
#
loop_
_entity_poly.entity_id
_entity_poly.type
_entity_poly.pdbx_seq_one_letter_code
_entity_poly.pdbx_strand_id
1 'polypeptide(L)'
;MLTEFERSLARYYLAHSGREEELEAPTLALLRQSSKDESADLPVTSSARKFVENSYLFDLFEAILKLPADNTVSESVKALLAFCKSIQLGVIRNACAHPNRPFKEHYWRCIQALATHPVVMSLDMRDVVHQHVAARNGRYRVPPEVWMTTLAEAAIPNNLSLDVLRAHRAEHFIGRKKQLDELRKSLLNPRFPVIAATGPGGVGKTATVMEAVVGLVYDSKASVAFDKIVFVTAKQTQATYAGVEESAPDFAEADELISAIRYALHQSDMTEAQAVDMPENGESSPQELDDIFSSDERVLLCVDNLETLLVKNPRVFEDLNEQLPAPWRVVVTSRIPVAAASKNVALGAMSSADRNAFARSYLRRFNVPVNEQELAMVVEKCTTPLQLKLTLDGIRIGGRAARASLQESHEISAAFAYSNLLEHVAPDARRILDVLYAIPEPLTRLHVEVLLDLPSDRVVEQIQVLQQMGLVVPLSGGRVQLSDNLHDYLRDSGTEIPPGIVKKYNAHRLAARVASSGTNGCRLSVFEFHDVPEEMARSELAVTARKLKMGANYRRSSGYVRHAVRTLRTLQTQTDHPAPSRLLALCLSWIGDQSGAIRALEEILHRVPGDGPARLLLADHYKHNSRFDEALSLARALIDEGYFADSTCRPELRRMIAQIYVLSALWYAQEYRRQERAVEAERLALEAEDFCRTWRSTDSEIRAAMGVLFATCRRRNTESAQLQARLSALTEAVGVFREVFDDYGVQGWSLAEFFHLLEQFRYHSADPSAVAAVSAWDAIVGLIESHVGDIIAVDRRRGAEEYGAILAAMQAAAVHPQHPLQRLAGVSVSPTDSGAGRPDAAADELKAAGFVLVRVTNATTAAKGFIFAEDAEGRSYYCHRDAFVGEEFAAGVELGDVLWVNPGHPVTGKAVPATQVLRPSDR
;
A
#
# COMPACT_ATOMS: atom_id res chain seq x y z
N MET A 1 -22.21 9.43 51.33
CA MET A 1 -22.53 8.63 52.54
C MET A 1 -21.49 8.84 53.64
N LEU A 2 -20.24 8.42 53.48
CA LEU A 2 -19.21 8.61 54.52
C LEU A 2 -18.99 10.08 54.91
N THR A 3 -18.90 10.97 53.94
CA THR A 3 -18.78 12.43 54.17
C THR A 3 -19.96 13.01 54.94
N GLU A 4 -21.18 12.57 54.60
CA GLU A 4 -22.39 13.05 55.27
C GLU A 4 -22.47 12.54 56.70
N PHE A 5 -21.93 11.35 56.95
CA PHE A 5 -21.80 10.80 58.29
C PHE A 5 -20.83 11.63 59.14
N GLU A 6 -19.66 11.97 58.61
CA GLU A 6 -18.69 12.84 59.30
C GLU A 6 -19.27 14.24 59.57
N ARG A 7 -19.98 14.83 58.60
CA ARG A 7 -20.68 16.11 58.76
C ARG A 7 -21.79 16.05 59.80
N SER A 8 -22.61 15.01 59.77
CA SER A 8 -23.70 14.83 60.74
C SER A 8 -23.16 14.64 62.15
N LEU A 9 -22.04 13.93 62.31
CA LEU A 9 -21.36 13.76 63.60
C LEU A 9 -20.78 15.09 64.11
N ALA A 10 -20.21 15.91 63.22
CA ALA A 10 -19.69 17.23 63.59
C ALA A 10 -20.80 18.23 63.94
N ARG A 11 -21.89 18.26 63.16
CA ARG A 11 -23.10 19.04 63.48
C ARG A 11 -23.69 18.62 64.83
N TYR A 12 -23.73 17.32 65.08
CA TYR A 12 -24.17 16.77 66.35
C TYR A 12 -23.32 17.29 67.52
N TYR A 13 -21.99 17.26 67.40
CA TYR A 13 -21.09 17.84 68.39
C TYR A 13 -21.34 19.35 68.61
N LEU A 14 -21.44 20.13 67.52
CA LEU A 14 -21.65 21.58 67.60
C LEU A 14 -22.96 21.94 68.32
N ALA A 15 -24.07 21.30 67.93
CA ALA A 15 -25.39 21.51 68.52
C ALA A 15 -25.44 21.21 70.03
N HIS A 16 -24.61 20.27 70.51
CA HIS A 16 -24.58 19.85 71.92
C HIS A 16 -23.41 20.46 72.72
N SER A 17 -22.53 21.23 72.06
CA SER A 17 -21.39 21.91 72.69
C SER A 17 -21.67 23.38 73.08
N GLY A 18 -22.85 23.90 72.74
CA GLY A 18 -23.29 25.27 73.07
C GLY A 18 -22.61 26.38 72.24
N ARG A 19 -21.97 26.05 71.12
CA ARG A 19 -21.31 27.01 70.21
C ARG A 19 -22.09 27.11 68.90
N GLU A 20 -23.16 27.92 68.88
CA GLU A 20 -24.07 28.04 67.73
C GLU A 20 -23.61 29.00 66.61
N GLU A 21 -22.49 29.75 66.76
CA GLU A 21 -22.15 30.83 65.82
C GLU A 21 -21.21 30.50 64.65
N GLU A 22 -20.75 29.25 64.46
CA GLU A 22 -19.87 28.90 63.33
C GLU A 22 -20.45 27.80 62.45
N LEU A 23 -21.50 28.13 61.68
CA LEU A 23 -22.17 27.18 60.79
C LEU A 23 -21.64 27.14 59.35
N GLU A 24 -20.73 28.04 58.95
CA GLU A 24 -20.09 27.96 57.62
C GLU A 24 -18.57 28.26 57.71
N ALA A 25 -17.76 27.26 57.34
CA ALA A 25 -16.32 27.27 57.02
C ALA A 25 -15.22 26.82 58.03
N PRO A 26 -15.35 26.74 59.37
CA PRO A 26 -14.20 26.37 60.21
C PRO A 26 -14.37 25.11 61.10
N THR A 27 -15.09 24.07 60.68
CA THR A 27 -15.09 22.80 61.46
C THR A 27 -13.73 22.09 61.44
N LEU A 28 -12.89 22.35 60.42
CA LEU A 28 -11.50 21.84 60.33
C LEU A 28 -10.47 22.79 60.97
N ALA A 29 -10.78 24.07 61.13
CA ALA A 29 -9.85 25.07 61.69
C ALA A 29 -9.82 25.00 63.24
N LEU A 30 -10.97 24.78 63.87
CA LEU A 30 -11.09 24.59 65.33
C LEU A 30 -10.30 23.38 65.84
N LEU A 31 -10.18 22.31 65.04
CA LEU A 31 -9.41 21.10 65.39
C LEU A 31 -7.90 21.24 65.11
N ARG A 32 -7.46 22.23 64.32
CA ARG A 32 -6.03 22.50 64.07
C ARG A 32 -5.39 23.27 65.24
N GLN A 33 -6.14 24.13 65.93
CA GLN A 33 -5.61 24.96 67.01
C GLN A 33 -5.27 24.18 68.30
N SER A 34 -5.98 23.09 68.62
CA SER A 34 -5.76 22.31 69.84
C SER A 34 -4.52 21.41 69.83
N SER A 35 -3.73 21.41 68.75
CA SER A 35 -2.51 20.59 68.61
C SER A 35 -1.20 21.39 68.73
N LYS A 36 -1.26 22.72 68.85
CA LYS A 36 -0.07 23.56 68.97
C LYS A 36 0.50 23.66 70.39
N ASP A 37 -0.18 23.12 71.41
CA ASP A 37 0.18 23.32 72.82
C ASP A 37 0.82 22.11 73.53
N GLU A 38 1.25 21.05 72.83
CA GLU A 38 2.10 20.02 73.46
C GLU A 38 3.35 19.74 72.62
N SER A 39 4.38 20.55 72.88
CA SER A 39 5.77 20.24 72.54
C SER A 39 6.36 19.29 73.59
N ALA A 40 6.75 18.08 73.20
CA ALA A 40 7.93 17.38 73.74
C ALA A 40 8.25 16.12 72.93
N ASP A 41 9.47 16.09 72.38
CA ASP A 41 10.32 14.95 72.03
C ASP A 41 9.68 13.55 71.91
N LEU A 42 9.72 12.98 70.69
CA LEU A 42 10.01 11.55 70.43
C LEU A 42 10.22 11.31 68.91
N PRO A 43 11.23 10.52 68.49
CA PRO A 43 11.52 10.26 67.08
C PRO A 43 10.76 9.02 66.60
N VAL A 44 9.80 9.12 65.68
CA VAL A 44 9.14 7.92 65.14
C VAL A 44 8.81 8.03 63.65
N THR A 45 9.26 6.97 62.98
CA THR A 45 9.06 6.48 61.62
C THR A 45 7.68 6.71 60.98
N SER A 46 7.65 6.54 59.64
CA SER A 46 6.53 6.65 58.68
C SER A 46 5.19 5.97 59.03
N SER A 47 5.10 5.34 60.20
CA SER A 47 3.89 4.80 60.83
C SER A 47 3.03 5.87 61.51
N ALA A 48 3.62 6.96 62.02
CA ALA A 48 2.92 7.98 62.79
C ALA A 48 1.96 8.83 61.94
N ARG A 49 2.35 9.19 60.71
CA ARG A 49 1.50 9.99 59.79
C ARG A 49 0.20 9.27 59.40
N LYS A 50 0.25 7.94 59.26
CA LYS A 50 -0.95 7.07 59.04
C LYS A 50 -1.83 6.92 60.28
N PHE A 51 -1.27 7.17 61.47
CA PHE A 51 -2.00 7.13 62.74
C PHE A 51 -2.76 8.44 62.94
N VAL A 52 -2.10 9.58 62.67
CA VAL A 52 -2.65 10.94 62.82
C VAL A 52 -3.91 11.14 61.96
N GLU A 53 -3.96 10.62 60.74
CA GLU A 53 -5.16 10.74 59.87
C GLU A 53 -6.36 9.91 60.35
N ASN A 54 -6.12 8.79 61.07
CA ASN A 54 -7.17 7.99 61.69
C ASN A 54 -7.72 8.63 62.97
N SER A 55 -6.91 9.44 63.68
CA SER A 55 -7.27 10.02 64.97
C SER A 55 -8.47 10.97 64.87
N TYR A 56 -8.53 11.89 63.90
CA TYR A 56 -9.54 12.96 63.87
C TYR A 56 -11.02 12.53 63.98
N LEU A 57 -11.44 11.43 63.34
CA LEU A 57 -12.82 10.95 63.41
C LEU A 57 -13.13 10.33 64.78
N PHE A 58 -12.19 9.56 65.32
CA PHE A 58 -12.35 8.91 66.62
C PHE A 58 -12.16 9.90 67.77
N ASP A 59 -11.33 10.93 67.60
CA ASP A 59 -11.18 12.06 68.52
C ASP A 59 -12.48 12.86 68.63
N LEU A 60 -13.22 13.01 67.51
CA LEU A 60 -14.54 13.65 67.52
C LEU A 60 -15.56 12.83 68.33
N PHE A 61 -15.53 11.49 68.23
CA PHE A 61 -16.34 10.64 69.10
C PHE A 61 -15.96 10.79 70.58
N GLU A 62 -14.66 10.86 70.90
CA GLU A 62 -14.21 11.10 72.27
C GLU A 62 -14.62 12.48 72.80
N ALA A 63 -14.60 13.51 71.95
CA ALA A 63 -15.07 14.84 72.28
C ALA A 63 -16.58 14.85 72.55
N ILE A 64 -17.39 14.16 71.73
CA ILE A 64 -18.83 14.01 71.95
C ILE A 64 -19.13 13.28 73.26
N LEU A 65 -18.37 12.25 73.61
CA LEU A 65 -18.54 11.50 74.86
C LEU A 65 -18.23 12.32 76.12
N LYS A 66 -17.51 13.44 75.98
CA LYS A 66 -17.20 14.37 77.08
C LYS A 66 -18.27 15.48 77.26
N LEU A 67 -19.25 15.58 76.36
CA LEU A 67 -20.34 16.56 76.49
C LEU A 67 -21.33 16.16 77.59
N PRO A 68 -21.95 17.12 78.29
CA PRO A 68 -23.02 16.85 79.24
C PRO A 68 -24.27 16.39 78.46
N ALA A 69 -24.52 15.08 78.43
CA ALA A 69 -25.62 14.47 77.69
C ALA A 69 -26.46 13.52 78.57
N ASP A 70 -27.74 13.39 78.26
CA ASP A 70 -28.63 12.38 78.85
C ASP A 70 -28.05 10.96 78.66
N ASN A 71 -28.18 10.11 79.69
CA ASN A 71 -27.56 8.77 79.73
C ASN A 71 -27.85 7.91 78.48
N THR A 72 -29.07 7.99 77.94
CA THR A 72 -29.52 7.27 76.73
C THR A 72 -28.80 7.70 75.45
N VAL A 73 -28.41 8.97 75.36
CA VAL A 73 -27.71 9.54 74.21
C VAL A 73 -26.23 9.16 74.25
N SER A 74 -25.62 9.19 75.44
CA SER A 74 -24.24 8.72 75.66
C SER A 74 -24.08 7.23 75.30
N GLU A 75 -25.05 6.38 75.66
CA GLU A 75 -25.05 4.96 75.27
C GLU A 75 -25.16 4.76 73.76
N SER A 76 -26.00 5.55 73.08
CA SER A 76 -26.15 5.52 71.63
C SER A 76 -24.85 5.89 70.92
N VAL A 77 -24.15 6.95 71.35
CA VAL A 77 -22.85 7.34 70.79
C VAL A 77 -21.78 6.27 71.03
N LYS A 78 -21.75 5.65 72.24
CA LYS A 78 -20.82 4.53 72.53
C LYS A 78 -21.09 3.32 71.64
N ALA A 79 -22.36 2.98 71.40
CA ALA A 79 -22.75 1.88 70.53
C ALA A 79 -22.34 2.16 69.06
N LEU A 80 -22.54 3.38 68.57
CA LEU A 80 -22.12 3.79 67.23
C LEU A 80 -20.60 3.74 67.07
N LEU A 81 -19.85 4.21 68.07
CA LEU A 81 -18.39 4.14 68.09
C LEU A 81 -17.87 2.70 68.04
N ALA A 82 -18.47 1.80 68.83
CA ALA A 82 -18.13 0.38 68.82
C ALA A 82 -18.42 -0.27 67.46
N PHE A 83 -19.55 0.09 66.83
CA PHE A 83 -19.90 -0.35 65.49
C PHE A 83 -18.92 0.16 64.42
N CYS A 84 -18.53 1.44 64.46
CA CYS A 84 -17.54 2.01 63.55
C CYS A 84 -16.17 1.31 63.66
N LYS A 85 -15.77 0.91 64.88
CA LYS A 85 -14.55 0.12 65.12
C LYS A 85 -14.66 -1.30 64.55
N SER A 86 -15.82 -1.97 64.71
CA SER A 86 -16.00 -3.35 64.23
C SER A 86 -16.01 -3.47 62.71
N ILE A 87 -16.54 -2.46 61.99
CA ILE A 87 -16.50 -2.41 60.52
C ILE A 87 -15.17 -1.87 59.96
N GLN A 88 -14.18 -1.61 60.82
CA GLN A 88 -12.89 -1.03 60.45
C GLN A 88 -13.04 0.27 59.62
N LEU A 89 -13.93 1.19 60.07
CA LEU A 89 -14.28 2.40 59.32
C LEU A 89 -13.05 3.24 58.91
N GLY A 90 -11.99 3.26 59.74
CA GLY A 90 -10.74 3.93 59.42
C GLY A 90 -10.04 3.35 58.17
N VAL A 91 -10.06 2.02 57.98
CA VAL A 91 -9.49 1.37 56.79
C VAL A 91 -10.30 1.72 55.54
N ILE A 92 -11.64 1.74 55.67
CA ILE A 92 -12.55 2.12 54.59
C ILE A 92 -12.33 3.58 54.17
N ARG A 93 -12.26 4.49 55.15
CA ARG A 93 -11.99 5.92 54.94
C ARG A 93 -10.65 6.13 54.23
N ASN A 94 -9.62 5.42 54.66
CA ASN A 94 -8.28 5.45 54.08
C ASN A 94 -8.26 4.89 52.64
N ALA A 95 -9.11 3.91 52.32
CA ALA A 95 -9.31 3.45 50.95
C ALA A 95 -10.06 4.47 50.08
N CYS A 96 -11.00 5.24 50.64
CA CYS A 96 -11.66 6.34 49.93
C CYS A 96 -10.72 7.53 49.68
N ALA A 97 -9.78 7.81 50.58
CA ALA A 97 -8.88 8.95 50.50
C ALA A 97 -7.69 8.75 49.54
N HIS A 98 -7.31 7.49 49.25
CA HIS A 98 -6.18 7.20 48.37
C HIS A 98 -6.61 6.55 47.06
N PRO A 99 -6.44 7.23 45.90
CA PRO A 99 -6.88 6.73 44.58
C PRO A 99 -6.27 5.38 44.17
N ASN A 100 -5.06 5.08 44.65
CA ASN A 100 -4.32 3.87 44.29
C ASN A 100 -4.68 2.63 45.15
N ARG A 101 -5.57 2.77 46.13
CA ARG A 101 -6.02 1.64 46.95
C ARG A 101 -7.31 1.07 46.39
N PRO A 102 -7.40 -0.25 46.14
CA PRO A 102 -8.62 -0.84 45.61
C PRO A 102 -9.74 -0.70 46.64
N PHE A 103 -10.84 -0.05 46.25
CA PHE A 103 -12.06 -0.02 47.04
C PHE A 103 -12.77 -1.38 46.91
N LYS A 104 -12.69 -2.19 47.96
CA LYS A 104 -13.24 -3.56 47.95
C LYS A 104 -14.76 -3.55 48.10
N GLU A 105 -15.44 -4.49 47.44
CA GLU A 105 -16.91 -4.58 47.47
C GLU A 105 -17.49 -4.64 48.89
N HIS A 106 -16.84 -5.34 49.83
CA HIS A 106 -17.32 -5.40 51.21
C HIS A 106 -17.27 -4.04 51.93
N TYR A 107 -16.40 -3.11 51.52
CA TYR A 107 -16.38 -1.74 52.08
C TYR A 107 -17.69 -1.00 51.76
N TRP A 108 -18.24 -1.22 50.56
CA TRP A 108 -19.55 -0.69 50.19
C TRP A 108 -20.64 -1.21 51.13
N ARG A 109 -20.65 -2.52 51.39
CA ARG A 109 -21.63 -3.16 52.29
C ARG A 109 -21.49 -2.66 53.74
N CYS A 110 -20.27 -2.44 54.20
CA CYS A 110 -20.01 -1.86 55.53
C CYS A 110 -20.55 -0.42 55.65
N ILE A 111 -20.35 0.43 54.63
CA ILE A 111 -20.89 1.81 54.64
C ILE A 111 -22.42 1.80 54.55
N GLN A 112 -23.01 0.89 53.78
CA GLN A 112 -24.47 0.72 53.73
C GLN A 112 -25.02 0.30 55.10
N ALA A 113 -24.38 -0.68 55.75
CA ALA A 113 -24.75 -1.13 57.09
C ALA A 113 -24.65 0.01 58.13
N LEU A 114 -23.61 0.85 58.03
CA LEU A 114 -23.48 2.06 58.84
C LEU A 114 -24.63 3.04 58.59
N ALA A 115 -24.91 3.35 57.33
CA ALA A 115 -25.98 4.30 56.99
C ALA A 115 -27.35 3.82 57.47
N THR A 116 -27.64 2.51 57.39
CA THR A 116 -28.92 1.94 57.84
C THR A 116 -28.95 1.56 59.32
N HIS A 117 -27.88 1.83 60.08
CA HIS A 117 -27.80 1.44 61.48
C HIS A 117 -28.83 2.21 62.32
N PRO A 118 -29.64 1.55 63.18
CA PRO A 118 -30.72 2.22 63.93
C PRO A 118 -30.26 3.43 64.75
N VAL A 119 -29.02 3.38 65.26
CA VAL A 119 -28.41 4.47 66.04
C VAL A 119 -28.16 5.75 65.23
N VAL A 120 -27.98 5.65 63.91
CA VAL A 120 -27.82 6.84 63.05
C VAL A 120 -29.12 7.66 63.03
N MET A 121 -30.27 6.99 63.08
CA MET A 121 -31.57 7.65 63.20
C MET A 121 -31.86 8.16 64.61
N SER A 122 -31.43 7.44 65.65
CA SER A 122 -31.62 7.90 67.04
C SER A 122 -30.80 9.15 67.37
N LEU A 123 -29.72 9.41 66.63
CA LEU A 123 -28.90 10.64 66.72
C LEU A 123 -29.32 11.72 65.69
N ASP A 124 -30.49 11.57 65.08
CA ASP A 124 -31.09 12.48 64.08
C ASP A 124 -30.22 12.76 62.84
N MET A 125 -29.33 11.84 62.46
CA MET A 125 -28.44 11.97 61.30
C MET A 125 -29.15 11.59 59.99
N ARG A 126 -30.32 12.19 59.72
CA ARG A 126 -31.21 11.82 58.60
C ARG A 126 -30.56 11.95 57.23
N ASP A 127 -29.67 12.94 57.07
CA ASP A 127 -28.97 13.19 55.81
C ASP A 127 -28.15 11.98 55.35
N VAL A 128 -27.57 11.22 56.29
CA VAL A 128 -26.80 10.00 55.99
C VAL A 128 -27.68 8.94 55.31
N VAL A 129 -28.92 8.79 55.80
CA VAL A 129 -29.90 7.85 55.24
C VAL A 129 -30.48 8.36 53.94
N HIS A 130 -30.73 9.67 53.82
CA HIS A 130 -31.12 10.26 52.54
C HIS A 130 -30.05 10.03 51.46
N GLN A 131 -28.77 10.14 51.80
CA GLN A 131 -27.68 9.81 50.87
C GLN A 131 -27.64 8.32 50.51
N HIS A 132 -27.95 7.42 51.45
CA HIS A 132 -28.07 5.99 51.16
C HIS A 132 -29.23 5.69 50.19
N VAL A 133 -30.40 6.27 50.44
CA VAL A 133 -31.58 6.11 49.57
C VAL A 133 -31.33 6.73 48.19
N ALA A 134 -30.70 7.90 48.12
CA ALA A 134 -30.32 8.53 46.86
C ALA A 134 -29.32 7.66 46.06
N ALA A 135 -28.29 7.12 46.72
CA ALA A 135 -27.33 6.22 46.10
C ALA A 135 -27.97 4.91 45.62
N ARG A 136 -28.91 4.33 46.37
CA ARG A 136 -29.68 3.15 45.96
C ARG A 136 -30.55 3.41 44.71
N ASN A 137 -30.99 4.66 44.55
CA ASN A 137 -31.81 5.11 43.43
C ASN A 137 -30.97 5.73 42.29
N GLY A 138 -29.65 5.54 42.28
CA GLY A 138 -28.76 6.02 41.21
C GLY A 138 -28.55 7.54 41.16
N ARG A 139 -28.87 8.28 42.23
CA ARG A 139 -28.69 9.73 42.33
C ARG A 139 -27.46 10.02 43.21
N TYR A 140 -26.37 10.50 42.61
CA TYR A 140 -25.13 10.85 43.32
C TYR A 140 -24.99 12.38 43.47
N ARG A 141 -24.56 12.89 44.64
CA ARG A 141 -24.15 14.29 44.83
C ARG A 141 -22.64 14.46 44.60
N VAL A 142 -22.23 15.61 44.08
CA VAL A 142 -20.83 15.97 43.79
C VAL A 142 -20.02 16.09 45.11
N PRO A 143 -18.76 15.63 45.18
CA PRO A 143 -17.91 15.79 46.36
C PRO A 143 -17.65 17.28 46.73
N PRO A 144 -17.37 17.63 48.01
CA PRO A 144 -17.09 19.00 48.43
C PRO A 144 -15.80 19.58 47.83
N GLU A 145 -15.77 20.89 47.55
CA GLU A 145 -14.62 21.61 46.98
C GLU A 145 -13.32 21.47 47.80
N VAL A 146 -13.40 21.36 49.13
CA VAL A 146 -12.23 21.18 50.01
C VAL A 146 -11.41 19.93 49.68
N TRP A 147 -12.06 18.86 49.18
CA TRP A 147 -11.37 17.65 48.71
C TRP A 147 -10.64 17.86 47.38
N MET A 148 -11.16 18.74 46.53
CA MET A 148 -10.47 19.14 45.29
C MET A 148 -9.18 19.89 45.63
N THR A 149 -9.21 20.75 46.66
CA THR A 149 -8.03 21.49 47.16
C THR A 149 -6.99 20.57 47.81
N THR A 150 -7.40 19.59 48.62
CA THR A 150 -6.44 18.62 49.23
C THR A 150 -5.82 17.66 48.20
N LEU A 151 -6.54 17.36 47.10
CA LEU A 151 -5.98 16.63 45.96
C LEU A 151 -5.02 17.48 45.13
N ALA A 152 -5.21 18.80 45.08
CA ALA A 152 -4.30 19.75 44.44
C ALA A 152 -3.00 19.95 45.23
N GLU A 153 -3.06 19.99 46.57
CA GLU A 153 -1.87 20.09 47.44
C GLU A 153 -0.96 18.84 47.40
N ALA A 154 -1.49 17.68 47.00
CA ALA A 154 -0.73 16.44 46.84
C ALA A 154 -0.16 16.24 45.42
N ALA A 155 -0.47 17.15 44.50
CA ALA A 155 -0.04 17.12 43.12
C ALA A 155 1.23 17.95 42.94
N ILE A 156 2.11 17.54 42.01
CA ILE A 156 3.19 18.40 41.53
C ILE A 156 2.55 19.58 40.77
N PRO A 157 2.94 20.83 41.04
CA PRO A 157 2.48 22.01 40.30
C PRO A 157 2.59 21.81 38.78
N ASN A 158 1.51 22.11 38.05
CA ASN A 158 1.42 21.89 36.61
C ASN A 158 0.37 22.78 35.94
N ASN A 159 0.49 22.96 34.63
CA ASN A 159 -0.45 23.73 33.80
C ASN A 159 -1.45 22.86 33.02
N LEU A 160 -1.68 21.60 33.45
CA LEU A 160 -2.65 20.72 32.78
C LEU A 160 -4.07 21.03 33.24
N SER A 161 -5.02 21.09 32.29
CA SER A 161 -6.42 21.34 32.64
C SER A 161 -7.05 20.18 33.42
N LEU A 162 -8.04 20.48 34.27
CA LEU A 162 -8.80 19.48 35.02
C LEU A 162 -9.42 18.41 34.13
N ASP A 163 -9.88 18.78 32.94
CA ASP A 163 -10.50 17.85 32.00
C ASP A 163 -9.48 16.86 31.44
N VAL A 164 -8.24 17.30 31.17
CA VAL A 164 -7.13 16.41 30.80
C VAL A 164 -6.80 15.45 31.94
N LEU A 165 -6.66 15.97 33.17
CA LEU A 165 -6.39 15.15 34.35
C LEU A 165 -7.50 14.11 34.60
N ARG A 166 -8.77 14.46 34.36
CA ARG A 166 -9.93 13.54 34.50
C ARG A 166 -9.98 12.51 33.39
N ALA A 167 -9.81 12.92 32.14
CA ALA A 167 -9.89 12.05 30.97
C ALA A 167 -8.85 10.92 31.02
N HIS A 168 -7.63 11.27 31.41
CA HIS A 168 -6.49 10.35 31.55
C HIS A 168 -6.44 9.57 32.87
N ARG A 169 -7.34 9.85 33.82
CA ARG A 169 -7.48 9.05 35.07
C ARG A 169 -8.57 7.99 35.02
N ALA A 170 -9.59 8.20 34.20
CA ALA A 170 -10.65 7.23 34.00
C ALA A 170 -10.23 6.18 32.95
N GLU A 171 -10.88 5.01 32.95
CA GLU A 171 -10.58 3.74 32.23
C GLU A 171 -10.47 3.81 30.67
N HIS A 172 -10.05 4.94 30.12
CA HIS A 172 -10.13 5.32 28.71
C HIS A 172 -8.84 5.08 27.92
N PHE A 173 -7.69 5.01 28.59
CA PHE A 173 -6.42 4.67 27.94
C PHE A 173 -6.22 3.15 27.96
N ILE A 174 -6.24 2.53 26.78
CA ILE A 174 -6.19 1.07 26.63
C ILE A 174 -4.89 0.66 25.93
N GLY A 175 -4.23 -0.35 26.50
CA GLY A 175 -2.98 -0.91 25.97
C GLY A 175 -1.73 -0.11 26.36
N ARG A 176 -0.63 -0.35 25.64
CA ARG A 176 0.65 0.38 25.76
C ARG A 176 1.32 0.38 27.14
N LYS A 177 0.97 -0.56 28.02
CA LYS A 177 1.52 -0.65 29.37
C LYS A 177 3.06 -0.73 29.40
N LYS A 178 3.66 -1.52 28.49
CA LYS A 178 5.12 -1.63 28.37
C LYS A 178 5.77 -0.29 28.04
N GLN A 179 5.21 0.44 27.08
CA GLN A 179 5.71 1.74 26.65
C GLN A 179 5.53 2.80 27.74
N LEU A 180 4.41 2.79 28.46
CA LEU A 180 4.18 3.68 29.60
C LEU A 180 5.18 3.42 30.73
N ASP A 181 5.40 2.15 31.09
CA ASP A 181 6.37 1.75 32.11
C ASP A 181 7.80 2.17 31.70
N GLU A 182 8.14 2.01 30.43
CA GLU A 182 9.43 2.44 29.89
C GLU A 182 9.59 3.97 29.90
N LEU A 183 8.56 4.71 29.47
CA LEU A 183 8.59 6.16 29.43
C LEU A 183 8.71 6.74 30.85
N ARG A 184 7.90 6.26 31.81
CA ARG A 184 7.97 6.67 33.22
C ARG A 184 9.34 6.37 33.85
N LYS A 185 9.90 5.17 33.60
CA LYS A 185 11.27 4.83 34.05
C LYS A 185 12.31 5.74 33.43
N SER A 186 12.15 6.12 32.17
CA SER A 186 13.10 6.97 31.46
C SER A 186 13.02 8.41 31.99
N LEU A 187 11.80 8.94 32.16
CA LEU A 187 11.54 10.27 32.71
C LEU A 187 12.14 10.43 34.10
N LEU A 188 12.03 9.42 34.96
CA LEU A 188 12.58 9.45 36.32
C LEU A 188 14.11 9.23 36.36
N ASN A 189 14.74 8.77 35.27
CA ASN A 189 16.18 8.53 35.21
C ASN A 189 16.96 9.81 34.86
N PRO A 190 17.85 10.31 35.73
CA PRO A 190 18.63 11.52 35.48
C PRO A 190 19.57 11.44 34.26
N ARG A 191 19.89 10.24 33.77
CA ARG A 191 20.77 10.06 32.60
C ARG A 191 20.10 10.40 31.27
N PHE A 192 18.79 10.61 31.26
CA PHE A 192 18.03 10.92 30.05
C PHE A 192 17.43 12.33 30.16
N PRO A 193 18.22 13.39 29.92
CA PRO A 193 17.75 14.77 30.02
C PRO A 193 16.70 15.08 28.95
N VAL A 194 16.82 14.48 27.76
CA VAL A 194 15.86 14.67 26.66
C VAL A 194 15.37 13.31 26.17
N ILE A 195 14.05 13.12 26.18
CA ILE A 195 13.37 11.91 25.74
C ILE A 195 12.40 12.26 24.61
N ALA A 196 12.51 11.60 23.47
CA ALA A 196 11.59 11.79 22.35
C ALA A 196 10.67 10.58 22.20
N ALA A 197 9.36 10.79 22.27
CA ALA A 197 8.36 9.81 21.86
C ALA A 197 8.12 9.96 20.36
N THR A 198 8.60 9.01 19.57
CA THR A 198 8.63 9.10 18.11
C THR A 198 7.66 8.12 17.46
N GLY A 199 7.18 8.43 16.25
CA GLY A 199 6.34 7.51 15.48
C GLY A 199 5.35 8.20 14.54
N PRO A 200 4.64 7.44 13.70
CA PRO A 200 3.76 8.00 12.66
C PRO A 200 2.62 8.89 13.20
N GLY A 201 1.95 9.62 12.30
CA GLY A 201 0.73 10.38 12.62
C GLY A 201 -0.38 9.47 13.18
N GLY A 202 -1.19 9.97 14.10
CA GLY A 202 -2.35 9.23 14.63
C GLY A 202 -2.06 8.04 15.54
N VAL A 203 -0.80 7.65 15.76
CA VAL A 203 -0.44 6.51 16.63
C VAL A 203 -0.65 6.78 18.13
N GLY A 204 -0.99 7.99 18.54
CA GLY A 204 -1.25 8.33 19.96
C GLY A 204 0.00 8.66 20.77
N LYS A 205 0.99 9.33 20.18
CA LYS A 205 2.20 9.80 20.88
C LYS A 205 1.86 10.76 22.02
N THR A 206 1.16 11.85 21.70
CA THR A 206 0.62 12.84 22.65
C THR A 206 -0.17 12.17 23.76
N ALA A 207 -1.11 11.28 23.42
CA ALA A 207 -1.90 10.56 24.41
C ALA A 207 -1.05 9.67 25.33
N THR A 208 0.00 9.02 24.80
CA THR A 208 0.89 8.16 25.59
C THR A 208 1.79 8.97 26.53
N VAL A 209 2.34 10.09 26.05
CA VAL A 209 3.15 11.00 26.88
C VAL A 209 2.27 11.65 27.95
N MET A 210 1.09 12.15 27.57
CA MET A 210 0.14 12.74 28.51
C MET A 210 -0.27 11.74 29.61
N GLU A 211 -0.60 10.49 29.25
CA GLU A 211 -0.93 9.44 30.21
C GLU A 211 0.24 9.12 31.17
N ALA A 212 1.48 9.14 30.67
CA ALA A 212 2.64 8.98 31.52
C ALA A 212 2.79 10.15 32.50
N VAL A 213 2.69 11.40 32.00
CA VAL A 213 2.85 12.64 32.76
C VAL A 213 1.76 12.81 33.81
N VAL A 214 0.48 12.61 33.46
CA VAL A 214 -0.65 12.63 34.41
C VAL A 214 -0.45 11.60 35.53
N GLY A 215 0.14 10.45 35.21
CA GLY A 215 0.51 9.45 36.21
C GLY A 215 1.62 9.91 37.17
N LEU A 216 2.49 10.84 36.76
CA LEU A 216 3.56 11.40 37.58
C LEU A 216 3.08 12.54 38.48
N VAL A 217 2.07 13.31 38.06
CA VAL A 217 1.53 14.46 38.82
C VAL A 217 1.21 14.09 40.28
N TYR A 218 0.78 12.85 40.52
CA TYR A 218 0.39 12.37 41.86
C TYR A 218 1.31 11.26 42.40
N ASP A 219 2.45 11.01 41.76
CA ASP A 219 3.41 10.01 42.21
C ASP A 219 4.41 10.62 43.20
N SER A 220 4.38 10.12 44.43
CA SER A 220 5.34 10.46 45.48
C SER A 220 6.82 10.28 45.11
N LYS A 221 7.15 9.43 44.13
CA LYS A 221 8.52 9.30 43.61
C LYS A 221 8.86 10.40 42.62
N ALA A 222 7.87 10.87 41.85
CA ALA A 222 8.05 11.93 40.89
C ALA A 222 8.25 13.28 41.57
N SER A 223 7.63 13.53 42.73
CA SER A 223 7.84 14.75 43.53
C SER A 223 9.26 14.88 44.09
N VAL A 224 10.04 13.78 44.11
CA VAL A 224 11.47 13.81 44.44
C VAL A 224 12.31 14.16 43.21
N ALA A 225 11.82 13.91 42.00
CA ALA A 225 12.54 14.15 40.76
C ALA A 225 12.20 15.49 40.11
N PHE A 226 10.98 16.00 40.33
CA PHE A 226 10.44 17.19 39.71
C PHE A 226 9.72 18.06 40.72
N ASP A 227 10.00 19.35 40.66
CA ASP A 227 9.32 20.41 41.40
C ASP A 227 8.12 20.94 40.60
N LYS A 228 8.20 20.92 39.26
CA LYS A 228 7.12 21.35 38.35
C LYS A 228 7.02 20.47 37.10
N ILE A 229 5.81 20.40 36.54
CA ILE A 229 5.54 19.77 35.25
C ILE A 229 4.87 20.80 34.34
N VAL A 230 5.46 21.06 33.18
CA VAL A 230 4.99 22.05 32.22
C VAL A 230 4.69 21.38 30.89
N PHE A 231 3.57 21.71 30.27
CA PHE A 231 3.17 21.20 28.96
C PHE A 231 2.89 22.34 28.00
N VAL A 232 3.52 22.30 26.82
CA VAL A 232 3.30 23.24 25.71
C VAL A 232 3.09 22.47 24.41
N THR A 233 2.25 22.96 23.51
CA THR A 233 1.91 22.27 22.26
C THR A 233 2.01 23.16 21.01
N ALA A 234 2.64 22.63 19.96
CA ALA A 234 2.65 23.21 18.62
C ALA A 234 1.45 22.75 17.77
N LYS A 235 0.43 22.16 18.39
CA LYS A 235 -0.65 21.48 17.68
C LYS A 235 -1.69 22.47 17.19
N GLN A 236 -1.71 22.68 15.88
CA GLN A 236 -2.60 23.62 15.20
C GLN A 236 -3.95 23.02 14.77
N THR A 237 -4.08 21.69 14.81
CA THR A 237 -5.26 21.02 14.26
C THR A 237 -5.70 19.84 15.12
N GLN A 238 -6.99 19.55 15.09
CA GLN A 238 -7.59 18.39 15.73
C GLN A 238 -8.49 17.65 14.72
N ALA A 239 -8.26 16.34 14.57
CA ALA A 239 -9.13 15.49 13.78
C ALA A 239 -10.37 15.08 14.59
N THR A 240 -11.54 15.43 14.08
CA THR A 240 -12.86 14.99 14.53
C THR A 240 -13.57 14.25 13.41
N TYR A 241 -14.70 13.60 13.69
CA TYR A 241 -15.50 12.98 12.62
C TYR A 241 -16.16 14.03 11.69
N ALA A 242 -16.20 15.31 12.09
CA ALA A 242 -16.67 16.41 11.26
C ALA A 242 -15.58 16.92 10.29
N GLY A 243 -14.32 16.52 10.49
CA GLY A 243 -13.18 16.93 9.68
C GLY A 243 -11.97 17.30 10.53
N VAL A 244 -11.01 17.99 9.91
CA VAL A 244 -9.87 18.57 10.63
C VAL A 244 -10.24 20.01 11.00
N GLU A 245 -10.35 20.27 12.30
CA GLU A 245 -10.66 21.59 12.86
C GLU A 245 -9.37 22.29 13.28
N GLU A 246 -9.28 23.60 13.04
CA GLU A 246 -8.15 24.43 13.49
C GLU A 246 -8.23 24.71 15.00
N SER A 247 -7.07 24.78 15.63
CA SER A 247 -6.88 25.09 17.04
C SER A 247 -5.67 26.03 17.18
N ALA A 248 -5.76 27.02 18.05
CA ALA A 248 -4.64 27.91 18.29
C ALA A 248 -3.52 27.15 19.03
N PRO A 249 -2.30 27.06 18.47
CA PRO A 249 -1.18 26.44 19.17
C PRO A 249 -0.63 27.38 20.24
N ASP A 250 0.10 26.84 21.22
CA ASP A 250 0.83 27.67 22.18
C ASP A 250 2.03 28.36 21.51
N PHE A 251 2.59 27.75 20.46
CA PHE A 251 3.70 28.27 19.66
C PHE A 251 3.70 27.69 18.24
N ALA A 252 4.20 28.47 17.27
CA ALA A 252 4.44 28.05 15.89
C ALA A 252 5.91 28.23 15.46
N GLU A 253 6.64 29.14 16.12
CA GLU A 253 8.05 29.46 15.86
C GLU A 253 8.93 29.30 17.10
N ALA A 254 10.25 29.34 16.90
CA ALA A 254 11.25 29.17 17.97
C ALA A 254 11.14 30.20 19.10
N ASP A 255 10.99 31.48 18.73
CA ASP A 255 10.92 32.59 19.69
C ASP A 255 9.61 32.53 20.52
N GLU A 256 8.54 32.03 19.92
CA GLU A 256 7.26 31.80 20.57
C GLU A 256 7.33 30.63 21.56
N LEU A 257 8.11 29.59 21.27
CA LEU A 257 8.28 28.44 22.19
C LEU A 257 8.85 28.88 23.54
N ILE A 258 9.87 29.74 23.56
CA ILE A 258 10.42 30.27 24.82
C ILE A 258 9.34 31.05 25.57
N SER A 259 8.55 31.86 24.86
CA SER A 259 7.45 32.63 25.44
C SER A 259 6.34 31.74 26.00
N ALA A 260 5.98 30.66 25.30
CA ALA A 260 5.03 29.66 25.74
C ALA A 260 5.52 28.90 26.98
N ILE A 261 6.80 28.53 27.03
CA ILE A 261 7.42 27.90 28.20
C ILE A 261 7.33 28.83 29.42
N ARG A 262 7.66 30.11 29.24
CA ARG A 262 7.56 31.12 30.32
C ARG A 262 6.14 31.26 30.83
N TYR A 263 5.18 31.39 29.92
CA TYR A 263 3.76 31.51 30.26
C TYR A 263 3.24 30.28 31.02
N ALA A 264 3.63 29.08 30.56
CA ALA A 264 3.21 27.82 31.15
C ALA A 264 3.83 27.57 32.54
N LEU A 265 5.06 28.03 32.78
CA LEU A 265 5.67 28.03 34.12
C LEU A 265 4.88 28.91 35.10
N HIS A 266 4.54 30.14 34.69
CA HIS A 266 3.73 31.02 35.53
C HIS A 266 2.35 30.45 35.84
N GLN A 267 1.68 29.84 34.85
CA GLN A 267 0.40 29.17 35.09
C GLN A 267 0.52 28.04 36.11
N SER A 268 1.62 27.28 36.11
CA SER A 268 1.81 26.15 37.01
C SER A 268 1.91 26.54 38.49
N ASP A 269 2.31 27.78 38.79
CA ASP A 269 2.43 28.34 40.15
C ASP A 269 1.12 28.94 40.69
N MET A 270 0.10 29.05 39.84
CA MET A 270 -1.16 29.74 40.17
C MET A 270 -2.23 28.77 40.69
N THR A 271 -3.07 29.23 41.62
CA THR A 271 -4.29 28.51 42.02
C THR A 271 -5.45 28.81 41.05
N GLU A 272 -6.44 27.92 40.93
CA GLU A 272 -7.59 28.07 39.99
C GLU A 272 -8.33 29.42 40.10
N ALA A 273 -8.34 30.03 41.29
CA ALA A 273 -8.96 31.34 41.52
C ALA A 273 -8.16 32.52 40.94
N GLN A 274 -6.86 32.34 40.67
CA GLN A 274 -5.96 33.39 40.16
C GLN A 274 -5.81 33.34 38.63
N ALA A 275 -6.17 32.23 37.98
CA ALA A 275 -6.02 32.04 36.54
C ALA A 275 -7.07 32.78 35.69
N VAL A 276 -8.19 33.22 36.28
CA VAL A 276 -9.34 33.81 35.57
C VAL A 276 -9.13 35.30 35.19
N ASP A 277 -8.21 36.00 35.85
CA ASP A 277 -8.00 37.46 35.70
C ASP A 277 -6.79 37.86 34.84
N MET A 278 -6.19 36.93 34.09
CA MET A 278 -5.03 37.25 33.25
C MET A 278 -5.43 37.89 31.91
N PRO A 279 -4.77 39.01 31.50
CA PRO A 279 -4.84 39.48 30.12
C PRO A 279 -4.24 38.44 29.16
N GLU A 280 -4.84 38.26 27.99
CA GLU A 280 -4.35 37.33 26.94
C GLU A 280 -2.92 37.66 26.45
N ASN A 281 -2.40 38.85 26.78
CA ASN A 281 -1.04 39.30 26.46
C ASN A 281 -0.24 39.45 27.77
N GLY A 282 0.40 38.37 28.21
CA GLY A 282 1.19 38.33 29.46
C GLY A 282 2.50 39.11 29.38
N GLU A 283 2.46 40.43 29.61
CA GLU A 283 3.65 41.23 29.89
C GLU A 283 4.08 41.08 31.36
N SER A 284 4.78 39.98 31.68
CA SER A 284 5.64 39.93 32.87
C SER A 284 6.97 40.62 32.56
N SER A 285 7.59 41.26 33.55
CA SER A 285 8.86 41.97 33.34
C SER A 285 9.98 40.98 32.94
N PRO A 286 10.84 41.29 31.95
CA PRO A 286 11.92 40.39 31.50
C PRO A 286 12.89 39.95 32.61
N GLN A 287 12.99 40.73 33.70
CA GLN A 287 13.96 40.52 34.79
C GLN A 287 13.57 39.41 35.77
N GLU A 288 12.27 39.20 36.06
CA GLU A 288 11.81 38.10 36.94
C GLU A 288 11.87 36.72 36.25
N LEU A 289 12.07 36.72 34.93
CA LEU A 289 11.96 35.56 34.04
C LEU A 289 13.31 34.92 33.68
N ASP A 290 14.39 35.72 33.57
CA ASP A 290 15.76 35.21 33.40
C ASP A 290 16.24 34.46 34.65
N ASP A 291 15.69 34.80 35.82
CA ASP A 291 15.92 34.09 37.09
C ASP A 291 15.39 32.64 37.05
N ILE A 292 14.34 32.35 36.26
CA ILE A 292 13.76 31.00 36.16
C ILE A 292 14.68 30.07 35.37
N PHE A 293 15.25 30.53 34.25
CA PHE A 293 16.27 29.80 33.49
C PHE A 293 17.65 29.79 34.20
N SER A 294 17.78 30.54 35.28
CA SER A 294 18.95 30.53 36.17
C SER A 294 18.68 29.76 37.48
N SER A 295 17.49 29.17 37.64
CA SER A 295 17.07 28.49 38.87
C SER A 295 17.53 27.03 38.92
N ASP A 296 17.75 26.52 40.14
CA ASP A 296 18.02 25.10 40.41
C ASP A 296 16.74 24.22 40.42
N GLU A 297 15.61 24.76 39.95
CA GLU A 297 14.32 24.07 39.97
C GLU A 297 14.28 22.90 38.98
N ARG A 298 13.75 21.74 39.41
CA ARG A 298 13.69 20.53 38.58
C ARG A 298 12.38 20.49 37.81
N VAL A 299 12.41 20.99 36.58
CA VAL A 299 11.22 21.05 35.73
C VAL A 299 11.17 19.87 34.76
N LEU A 300 10.00 19.23 34.63
CA LEU A 300 9.69 18.37 33.49
C LEU A 300 8.95 19.18 32.42
N LEU A 301 9.64 19.53 31.34
CA LEU A 301 9.08 20.23 30.19
C LEU A 301 8.57 19.22 29.15
N CYS A 302 7.29 19.29 28.82
CA CYS A 302 6.65 18.48 27.80
C CYS A 302 6.38 19.35 26.56
N VAL A 303 7.01 19.04 25.43
CA VAL A 303 6.83 19.76 24.16
C VAL A 303 6.13 18.86 23.15
N ASP A 304 4.87 19.16 22.85
CA ASP A 304 4.05 18.34 21.95
C ASP A 304 4.12 18.85 20.50
N ASN A 305 4.14 17.91 19.55
CA ASN A 305 4.10 18.14 18.10
C ASN A 305 5.32 18.92 17.56
N LEU A 306 6.51 18.62 18.08
CA LEU A 306 7.75 19.35 17.78
C LEU A 306 8.16 19.29 16.29
N GLU A 307 7.64 18.34 15.52
CA GLU A 307 7.93 18.25 14.08
C GLU A 307 7.70 19.55 13.31
N THR A 308 6.74 20.39 13.71
CA THR A 308 6.45 21.68 13.05
C THR A 308 7.68 22.61 13.05
N LEU A 309 8.44 22.63 14.14
CA LEU A 309 9.69 23.41 14.24
C LEU A 309 10.85 22.70 13.55
N LEU A 310 10.99 21.39 13.75
CA LEU A 310 12.13 20.63 13.21
C LEU A 310 12.13 20.56 11.68
N VAL A 311 10.96 20.58 11.05
CA VAL A 311 10.83 20.62 9.58
C VAL A 311 11.41 21.91 9.01
N LYS A 312 11.20 23.05 9.69
CA LYS A 312 11.71 24.37 9.27
C LYS A 312 13.19 24.51 9.55
N ASN A 313 13.63 24.14 10.75
CA ASN A 313 15.03 24.18 11.14
C ASN A 313 15.34 23.09 12.20
N PRO A 314 16.05 22.02 11.82
CA PRO A 314 16.37 20.92 12.72
C PRO A 314 17.22 21.32 13.95
N ARG A 315 18.01 22.41 13.86
CA ARG A 315 18.92 22.84 14.93
C ARG A 315 18.28 23.72 16.00
N VAL A 316 17.13 24.31 15.73
CA VAL A 316 16.45 25.22 16.67
C VAL A 316 16.25 24.59 18.04
N PHE A 317 15.87 23.31 18.08
CA PHE A 317 15.68 22.62 19.35
C PHE A 317 16.99 22.25 20.05
N GLU A 318 18.08 22.04 19.30
CA GLU A 318 19.41 21.82 19.87
C GLU A 318 19.89 23.08 20.58
N ASP A 319 19.80 24.23 19.90
CA ASP A 319 20.16 25.53 20.44
C ASP A 319 19.32 25.89 21.68
N LEU A 320 18.02 25.57 21.67
CA LEU A 320 17.15 25.73 22.84
C LEU A 320 17.59 24.82 23.99
N ASN A 321 17.85 23.54 23.71
CA ASN A 321 18.24 22.57 24.73
C ASN A 321 19.57 22.93 25.41
N GLU A 322 20.50 23.57 24.69
CA GLU A 322 21.73 24.11 25.29
C GLU A 322 21.49 25.30 26.24
N GLN A 323 20.39 26.02 26.06
CA GLN A 323 19.99 27.15 26.93
C GLN A 323 19.15 26.72 28.13
N LEU A 324 18.61 25.50 28.14
CA LEU A 324 17.79 25.01 29.24
C LEU A 324 18.64 24.70 30.49
N PRO A 325 18.11 24.91 31.71
CA PRO A 325 18.84 24.61 32.94
C PRO A 325 19.17 23.12 33.06
N ALA A 326 20.36 22.80 33.58
CA ALA A 326 20.80 21.42 33.79
C ALA A 326 19.84 20.51 34.60
N PRO A 327 19.10 20.99 35.63
CA PRO A 327 18.15 20.13 36.35
C PRO A 327 16.86 19.81 35.57
N TRP A 328 16.62 20.48 34.43
CA TRP A 328 15.42 20.27 33.64
C TRP A 328 15.49 18.97 32.85
N ARG A 329 14.31 18.39 32.61
CA ARG A 329 14.15 17.26 31.71
C ARG A 329 13.09 17.59 30.70
N VAL A 330 13.33 17.17 29.46
CA VAL A 330 12.45 17.46 28.34
C VAL A 330 11.90 16.16 27.79
N VAL A 331 10.58 16.09 27.63
CA VAL A 331 9.92 15.05 26.85
C VAL A 331 9.24 15.68 25.65
N VAL A 332 9.57 15.19 24.46
CA VAL A 332 9.02 15.72 23.22
C VAL A 332 8.22 14.66 22.49
N THR A 333 7.12 15.04 21.87
CA THR A 333 6.47 14.19 20.87
C THR A 333 6.87 14.68 19.49
N SER A 334 7.29 13.75 18.64
CA SER A 334 7.65 14.08 17.27
C SER A 334 7.30 12.95 16.32
N ARG A 335 7.01 13.28 15.06
CA ARG A 335 6.94 12.26 14.00
C ARG A 335 8.31 11.72 13.61
N ILE A 336 9.35 12.52 13.83
CA ILE A 336 10.70 12.25 13.38
C ILE A 336 11.63 12.01 14.60
N PRO A 337 12.71 11.22 14.47
CA PRO A 337 13.71 11.13 15.51
C PRO A 337 14.32 12.50 15.82
N VAL A 338 14.48 12.81 17.10
CA VAL A 338 15.07 14.08 17.55
C VAL A 338 16.53 13.82 17.90
N ALA A 339 17.46 14.50 17.24
CA ALA A 339 18.90 14.28 17.39
C ALA A 339 19.39 14.63 18.81
N ALA A 340 18.89 15.72 19.39
CA ALA A 340 19.16 16.11 20.78
C ALA A 340 18.64 15.09 21.83
N ALA A 341 17.76 14.16 21.44
CA ALA A 341 17.16 13.23 22.38
C ALA A 341 18.12 12.10 22.77
N SER A 342 18.53 12.09 24.03
CA SER A 342 19.31 11.02 24.65
C SER A 342 18.61 9.64 24.59
N LYS A 343 17.28 9.62 24.49
CA LYS A 343 16.50 8.39 24.29
C LYS A 343 15.30 8.64 23.38
N ASN A 344 15.24 7.91 22.27
CA ASN A 344 14.09 7.88 21.36
C ASN A 344 13.23 6.64 21.64
N VAL A 345 12.00 6.84 22.13
CA VAL A 345 11.02 5.78 22.40
C VAL A 345 10.07 5.69 21.20
N ALA A 346 10.30 4.72 20.33
CA ALA A 346 9.48 4.51 19.14
C ALA A 346 8.13 3.87 19.49
N LEU A 347 7.04 4.55 19.10
CA LEU A 347 5.67 4.11 19.28
C LEU A 347 5.11 3.55 17.97
N GLY A 348 4.94 2.23 17.95
CA GLY A 348 4.34 1.51 16.83
C GLY A 348 2.81 1.46 16.85
N ALA A 349 2.27 0.70 15.89
CA ALA A 349 0.84 0.41 15.78
C ALA A 349 0.29 -0.30 17.03
N MET A 350 -1.00 -0.10 17.29
CA MET A 350 -1.70 -0.72 18.41
C MET A 350 -1.93 -2.21 18.12
N SER A 351 -1.73 -3.08 19.12
CA SER A 351 -1.95 -4.52 18.93
C SER A 351 -3.41 -4.81 18.59
N SER A 352 -3.70 -5.91 17.88
CA SER A 352 -5.08 -6.30 17.56
C SER A 352 -5.92 -6.52 18.82
N ALA A 353 -5.33 -7.09 19.87
CA ALA A 353 -5.98 -7.27 21.17
C ALA A 353 -6.35 -5.93 21.82
N ASP A 354 -5.41 -4.97 21.83
CA ASP A 354 -5.65 -3.63 22.40
C ASP A 354 -6.69 -2.85 21.57
N ARG A 355 -6.64 -2.93 20.23
CA ARG A 355 -7.64 -2.30 19.34
C ARG A 355 -9.04 -2.84 19.60
N ASN A 356 -9.19 -4.16 19.75
CA ASN A 356 -10.48 -4.77 20.07
C ASN A 356 -10.98 -4.36 21.45
N ALA A 357 -10.11 -4.39 22.47
CA ALA A 357 -10.45 -3.93 23.82
C ALA A 357 -10.87 -2.44 23.83
N PHE A 358 -10.15 -1.59 23.08
CA PHE A 358 -10.47 -0.18 22.91
C PHE A 358 -11.85 0.01 22.29
N ALA A 359 -12.09 -0.62 21.15
CA ALA A 359 -13.34 -0.46 20.43
C ALA A 359 -14.55 -0.95 21.24
N ARG A 360 -14.42 -2.09 21.95
CA ARG A 360 -15.48 -2.61 22.83
C ARG A 360 -15.74 -1.69 24.02
N SER A 361 -14.70 -1.21 24.69
CA SER A 361 -14.85 -0.29 25.83
C SER A 361 -15.52 1.02 25.38
N TYR A 362 -15.10 1.54 24.22
CA TYR A 362 -15.65 2.75 23.63
C TYR A 362 -17.15 2.63 23.31
N LEU A 363 -17.56 1.60 22.57
CA LEU A 363 -18.96 1.40 22.20
C LEU A 363 -19.86 1.13 23.43
N ARG A 364 -19.37 0.35 24.40
CA ARG A 364 -20.08 0.09 25.66
C ARG A 364 -20.36 1.37 26.44
N ARG A 365 -19.38 2.28 26.52
CA ARG A 365 -19.54 3.56 27.22
C ARG A 365 -20.70 4.39 26.66
N PHE A 366 -20.90 4.35 25.36
CA PHE A 366 -21.96 5.11 24.68
C PHE A 366 -23.23 4.29 24.45
N ASN A 367 -23.36 3.09 25.05
CA ASN A 367 -24.49 2.18 24.88
C ASN A 367 -24.80 1.87 23.40
N VAL A 368 -23.79 1.83 22.54
CA VAL A 368 -23.95 1.44 21.13
C VAL A 368 -23.89 -0.10 21.05
N PRO A 369 -24.89 -0.76 20.44
CA PRO A 369 -24.89 -2.22 20.30
C PRO A 369 -23.69 -2.67 19.45
N VAL A 370 -23.02 -3.73 19.91
CA VAL A 370 -21.82 -4.26 19.26
C VAL A 370 -22.20 -5.38 18.30
N ASN A 371 -22.06 -5.13 17.00
CA ASN A 371 -22.05 -6.18 15.99
C ASN A 371 -20.63 -6.73 15.84
N GLU A 372 -20.39 -7.97 16.25
CA GLU A 372 -19.06 -8.57 16.25
C GLU A 372 -18.44 -8.70 14.85
N GLN A 373 -19.25 -8.88 13.79
CA GLN A 373 -18.74 -8.97 12.42
C GLN A 373 -18.24 -7.61 11.92
N GLU A 374 -19.01 -6.55 12.17
CA GLU A 374 -18.61 -5.18 11.82
C GLU A 374 -17.42 -4.71 12.66
N LEU A 375 -17.42 -5.04 13.95
CA LEU A 375 -16.32 -4.72 14.86
C LEU A 375 -15.02 -5.40 14.43
N ALA A 376 -15.06 -6.69 14.06
CA ALA A 376 -13.88 -7.41 13.58
C ALA A 376 -13.30 -6.75 12.32
N MET A 377 -14.17 -6.38 11.38
CA MET A 377 -13.79 -5.70 10.14
C MET A 377 -13.19 -4.30 10.41
N VAL A 378 -13.76 -3.52 11.33
CA VAL A 378 -13.22 -2.22 11.75
C VAL A 378 -11.86 -2.37 12.43
N VAL A 379 -11.73 -3.32 13.36
CA VAL A 379 -10.46 -3.57 14.08
C VAL A 379 -9.38 -4.07 13.14
N GLU A 380 -9.72 -4.89 12.14
CA GLU A 380 -8.77 -5.37 11.14
C GLU A 380 -8.25 -4.21 10.28
N LYS A 381 -9.15 -3.38 9.76
CA LYS A 381 -8.83 -2.31 8.80
C LYS A 381 -8.21 -1.05 9.43
N CYS A 382 -8.54 -0.71 10.68
CA CYS A 382 -7.99 0.48 11.32
C CYS A 382 -6.66 0.19 12.00
N THR A 383 -5.55 0.70 11.45
CA THR A 383 -4.19 0.43 11.96
C THR A 383 -3.76 1.39 13.07
N THR A 384 -4.32 2.61 13.10
CA THR A 384 -3.99 3.65 14.09
C THR A 384 -5.14 3.88 15.10
N PRO A 385 -4.84 4.22 16.36
CA PRO A 385 -5.85 4.59 17.35
C PRO A 385 -6.75 5.75 16.92
N LEU A 386 -6.20 6.75 16.23
CA LEU A 386 -6.99 7.88 15.71
C LEU A 386 -8.02 7.42 14.70
N GLN A 387 -7.61 6.65 13.69
CA GLN A 387 -8.52 6.12 12.67
C GLN A 387 -9.61 5.27 13.33
N LEU A 388 -9.23 4.37 14.25
CA LEU A 388 -10.19 3.55 14.99
C LEU A 388 -11.21 4.40 15.75
N LYS A 389 -10.76 5.46 16.47
CA LYS A 389 -11.65 6.37 17.17
C LYS A 389 -12.62 7.07 16.22
N LEU A 390 -12.11 7.63 15.12
CA LEU A 390 -12.94 8.33 14.11
C LEU A 390 -13.98 7.41 13.49
N THR A 391 -13.62 6.16 13.16
CA THR A 391 -14.59 5.17 12.66
C THR A 391 -15.70 4.90 13.67
N LEU A 392 -15.34 4.71 14.95
CA LEU A 392 -16.32 4.46 16.02
C LEU A 392 -17.21 5.67 16.29
N ASP A 393 -16.65 6.89 16.21
CA ASP A 393 -17.43 8.13 16.27
C ASP A 393 -18.40 8.23 15.09
N GLY A 394 -18.02 7.82 13.88
CA GLY A 394 -18.93 7.76 12.74
C GLY A 394 -20.09 6.79 12.91
N ILE A 395 -19.80 5.60 13.45
CA ILE A 395 -20.84 4.61 13.81
C ILE A 395 -21.78 5.19 14.88
N ARG A 396 -21.24 5.86 15.90
CA ARG A 396 -22.00 6.44 17.01
C ARG A 396 -22.87 7.63 16.59
N ILE A 397 -22.29 8.60 15.87
CA ILE A 397 -22.91 9.89 15.55
C ILE A 397 -23.85 9.75 14.36
N GLY A 398 -23.42 9.02 13.32
CA GLY A 398 -24.11 8.99 12.04
C GLY A 398 -25.16 7.88 11.90
N GLY A 399 -25.19 6.87 12.78
CA GLY A 399 -25.98 5.65 12.56
C GLY A 399 -25.63 4.94 11.24
N ARG A 400 -24.45 5.23 10.69
CA ARG A 400 -24.00 4.80 9.36
C ARG A 400 -23.44 3.38 9.40
N ALA A 401 -23.51 2.69 8.26
CA ALA A 401 -22.88 1.38 8.08
C ALA A 401 -21.37 1.47 8.30
N ALA A 402 -20.79 0.50 9.01
CA ALA A 402 -19.37 0.51 9.40
C ALA A 402 -18.40 0.74 8.24
N ARG A 403 -18.73 0.26 7.03
CA ARG A 403 -17.91 0.47 5.82
C ARG A 403 -17.79 1.93 5.39
N ALA A 404 -18.88 2.71 5.46
CA ALA A 404 -18.86 4.12 5.08
C ALA A 404 -18.02 4.93 6.08
N SER A 405 -18.23 4.69 7.39
CA SER A 405 -17.45 5.33 8.46
C SER A 405 -15.96 5.00 8.37
N LEU A 406 -15.60 3.80 7.89
CA LEU A 406 -14.20 3.41 7.67
C LEU A 406 -13.53 4.25 6.57
N GLN A 407 -14.20 4.43 5.43
CA GLN A 407 -13.65 5.21 4.32
C GLN A 407 -13.45 6.67 4.71
N GLU A 408 -14.47 7.32 5.27
CA GLU A 408 -14.37 8.71 5.72
C GLU A 408 -13.29 8.88 6.82
N SER A 409 -13.22 7.93 7.76
CA SER A 409 -12.18 7.99 8.81
C SER A 409 -10.77 7.81 8.25
N HIS A 410 -10.60 7.06 7.16
CA HIS A 410 -9.32 6.90 6.48
C HIS A 410 -8.89 8.24 5.88
N GLU A 411 -9.76 8.89 5.10
CA GLU A 411 -9.54 10.20 4.48
C GLU A 411 -9.17 11.27 5.52
N ILE A 412 -9.98 11.39 6.60
CA ILE A 412 -9.73 12.37 7.68
C ILE A 412 -8.40 12.06 8.40
N SER A 413 -8.14 10.79 8.72
CA SER A 413 -6.91 10.40 9.43
C SER A 413 -5.65 10.63 8.58
N ALA A 414 -5.75 10.42 7.27
CA ALA A 414 -4.68 10.66 6.32
C ALA A 414 -4.42 12.16 6.15
N ALA A 415 -5.46 12.98 6.03
CA ALA A 415 -5.35 14.44 6.03
C ALA A 415 -4.62 14.93 7.28
N PHE A 416 -5.06 14.52 8.46
CA PHE A 416 -4.41 14.87 9.72
C PHE A 416 -2.95 14.37 9.81
N ALA A 417 -2.65 13.21 9.21
CA ALA A 417 -1.33 12.62 9.22
C ALA A 417 -0.35 13.25 8.21
N TYR A 418 -0.81 13.97 7.18
CA TYR A 418 0.10 14.42 6.12
C TYR A 418 0.00 15.91 5.76
N SER A 419 -1.11 16.61 5.98
CA SER A 419 -1.31 18.00 5.55
C SER A 419 -0.20 18.94 6.05
N ASN A 420 0.00 18.99 7.37
CA ASN A 420 0.96 19.90 7.99
C ASN A 420 2.41 19.60 7.58
N LEU A 421 2.74 18.32 7.33
CA LEU A 421 4.07 17.97 6.85
C LEU A 421 4.27 18.48 5.43
N LEU A 422 3.33 18.19 4.53
CA LEU A 422 3.42 18.52 3.12
C LEU A 422 3.41 20.03 2.82
N GLU A 423 2.75 20.83 3.66
CA GLU A 423 2.75 22.30 3.58
C GLU A 423 4.14 22.90 3.82
N HIS A 424 4.97 22.23 4.63
CA HIS A 424 6.29 22.71 5.03
C HIS A 424 7.44 22.00 4.29
N VAL A 425 7.14 21.14 3.32
CA VAL A 425 8.14 20.49 2.47
C VAL A 425 8.76 21.51 1.51
N ALA A 426 10.09 21.57 1.45
CA ALA A 426 10.82 22.44 0.53
C ALA A 426 10.45 22.18 -0.95
N PRO A 427 10.56 23.17 -1.86
CA PRO A 427 10.13 23.03 -3.26
C PRO A 427 10.76 21.84 -4.00
N ASP A 428 12.07 21.60 -3.82
CA ASP A 428 12.74 20.47 -4.46
C ASP A 428 12.32 19.12 -3.85
N ALA A 429 12.13 19.04 -2.54
CA ALA A 429 11.57 17.86 -1.88
C ALA A 429 10.14 17.58 -2.35
N ARG A 430 9.33 18.62 -2.60
CA ARG A 430 7.98 18.46 -3.16
C ARG A 430 8.02 17.86 -4.56
N ARG A 431 8.92 18.35 -5.43
CA ARG A 431 9.13 17.79 -6.78
C ARG A 431 9.56 16.32 -6.73
N ILE A 432 10.36 15.92 -5.73
CA ILE A 432 10.73 14.51 -5.50
C ILE A 432 9.50 13.69 -5.10
N LEU A 433 8.64 14.18 -4.21
CA LEU A 433 7.39 13.51 -3.86
C LEU A 433 6.47 13.35 -5.07
N ASP A 434 6.34 14.37 -5.91
CA ASP A 434 5.50 14.30 -7.12
C ASP A 434 6.01 13.24 -8.11
N VAL A 435 7.33 13.09 -8.25
CA VAL A 435 7.95 12.02 -9.06
C VAL A 435 7.67 10.63 -8.49
N LEU A 436 7.81 10.47 -7.17
CA LEU A 436 7.56 9.20 -6.48
C LEU A 436 6.07 8.85 -6.45
N TYR A 437 5.17 9.84 -6.51
CA TYR A 437 3.74 9.65 -6.66
C TYR A 437 3.36 9.26 -8.09
N ALA A 438 3.97 9.92 -9.08
CA ALA A 438 3.71 9.65 -10.49
C ALA A 438 4.16 8.27 -10.96
N ILE A 439 5.11 7.64 -10.27
CA ILE A 439 5.73 6.37 -10.66
C ILE A 439 5.50 5.33 -9.55
N PRO A 440 4.65 4.30 -9.78
CA PRO A 440 4.30 3.32 -8.76
C PRO A 440 5.43 2.32 -8.43
N GLU A 441 6.59 2.42 -9.09
CA GLU A 441 7.74 1.54 -8.89
C GLU A 441 8.80 2.21 -7.98
N PRO A 442 9.49 1.45 -7.10
CA PRO A 442 10.62 1.96 -6.33
C PRO A 442 11.73 2.58 -7.20
N LEU A 443 12.11 3.82 -6.92
CA LEU A 443 13.09 4.58 -7.70
C LEU A 443 14.46 4.62 -7.03
N THR A 444 15.54 4.57 -7.81
CA THR A 444 16.89 4.89 -7.30
C THR A 444 17.10 6.39 -7.24
N ARG A 445 18.11 6.85 -6.48
CA ARG A 445 18.50 8.27 -6.44
C ARG A 445 18.82 8.81 -7.85
N LEU A 446 19.50 8.01 -8.66
CA LEU A 446 19.83 8.36 -10.05
C LEU A 446 18.58 8.55 -10.94
N HIS A 447 17.51 7.77 -10.70
CA HIS A 447 16.25 8.04 -11.40
C HIS A 447 15.69 9.42 -11.05
N VAL A 448 15.72 9.79 -9.77
CA VAL A 448 15.21 11.09 -9.31
C VAL A 448 16.04 12.25 -9.87
N GLU A 449 17.38 12.12 -9.85
CA GLU A 449 18.31 13.10 -10.44
C GLU A 449 17.99 13.36 -11.92
N VAL A 450 17.87 12.30 -12.72
CA VAL A 450 17.61 12.42 -14.16
C VAL A 450 16.21 12.97 -14.47
N LEU A 451 15.20 12.59 -13.68
CA LEU A 451 13.82 13.03 -13.92
C LEU A 451 13.61 14.51 -13.60
N LEU A 452 14.24 14.99 -12.53
CA LEU A 452 14.07 16.36 -12.03
C LEU A 452 15.14 17.34 -12.49
N ASP A 453 16.23 16.84 -13.10
CA ASP A 453 17.41 17.63 -13.46
C ASP A 453 18.00 18.36 -12.25
N LEU A 454 18.07 17.65 -11.12
CA LEU A 454 18.61 18.14 -9.86
C LEU A 454 20.03 17.57 -9.63
N PRO A 455 20.96 18.36 -9.05
CA PRO A 455 22.28 17.86 -8.73
C PRO A 455 22.22 16.78 -7.62
N SER A 456 23.12 15.81 -7.69
CA SER A 456 23.12 14.63 -6.80
C SER A 456 23.13 15.00 -5.31
N ASP A 457 23.95 16.00 -4.92
CA ASP A 457 24.04 16.47 -3.53
C ASP A 457 22.69 16.96 -2.99
N ARG A 458 21.92 17.68 -3.82
CA ARG A 458 20.58 18.15 -3.47
C ARG A 458 19.59 17.01 -3.37
N VAL A 459 19.63 16.05 -4.29
CA VAL A 459 18.74 14.88 -4.24
C VAL A 459 18.98 14.05 -2.98
N VAL A 460 20.24 13.84 -2.60
CA VAL A 460 20.60 13.14 -1.36
C VAL A 460 20.08 13.88 -0.13
N GLU A 461 20.35 15.19 -0.05
CA GLU A 461 19.88 16.05 1.04
C GLU A 461 18.36 15.99 1.19
N GLN A 462 17.62 16.23 0.10
CA GLN A 462 16.15 16.29 0.14
C GLN A 462 15.51 14.91 0.37
N ILE A 463 16.05 13.82 -0.19
CA ILE A 463 15.56 12.47 0.11
C ILE A 463 15.78 12.14 1.59
N GLN A 464 16.91 12.52 2.18
CA GLN A 464 17.18 12.29 3.60
C GLN A 464 16.19 13.06 4.49
N VAL A 465 15.88 14.32 4.14
CA VAL A 465 14.86 15.12 4.81
C VAL A 465 13.49 14.44 4.73
N LEU A 466 13.07 14.00 3.54
CA LEU A 466 11.79 13.29 3.35
C LEU A 466 11.72 11.93 4.09
N GLN A 467 12.85 11.23 4.19
CA GLN A 467 12.97 10.01 4.98
C GLN A 467 12.85 10.28 6.48
N GLN A 468 13.50 11.34 6.96
CA GLN A 468 13.38 11.77 8.36
C GLN A 468 11.92 12.11 8.67
N MET A 469 11.22 12.82 7.77
CA MET A 469 9.79 13.14 7.86
C MET A 469 8.85 11.93 7.78
N GLY A 470 9.37 10.74 7.42
CA GLY A 470 8.57 9.53 7.25
C GLY A 470 7.65 9.55 6.02
N LEU A 471 7.87 10.47 5.08
CA LEU A 471 7.12 10.56 3.82
C LEU A 471 7.64 9.57 2.78
N VAL A 472 8.95 9.28 2.83
CA VAL A 472 9.65 8.37 1.91
C VAL A 472 10.29 7.23 2.69
N VAL A 473 10.14 6.00 2.18
CA VAL A 473 10.69 4.78 2.77
C VAL A 473 11.89 4.29 1.94
N PRO A 474 13.06 4.04 2.56
CA PRO A 474 14.18 3.39 1.89
C PRO A 474 13.91 1.89 1.69
N LEU A 475 14.29 1.39 0.52
CA LEU A 475 14.21 -0.02 0.14
C LEU A 475 15.61 -0.56 -0.18
N SER A 476 15.74 -1.89 -0.25
CA SER A 476 17.00 -2.55 -0.58
C SER A 476 17.53 -2.10 -1.96
N GLY A 477 18.87 -2.00 -2.07
CA GLY A 477 19.52 -1.56 -3.30
C GLY A 477 19.49 -0.05 -3.56
N GLY A 478 19.34 0.77 -2.51
CA GLY A 478 19.38 2.24 -2.63
C GLY A 478 18.15 2.84 -3.32
N ARG A 479 17.04 2.10 -3.31
CA ARG A 479 15.75 2.55 -3.85
C ARG A 479 14.93 3.25 -2.78
N VAL A 480 14.00 4.09 -3.22
CA VAL A 480 13.09 4.85 -2.38
C VAL A 480 11.68 4.80 -2.96
N GLN A 481 10.68 4.85 -2.09
CA GLN A 481 9.26 4.86 -2.43
C GLN A 481 8.49 5.75 -1.45
N LEU A 482 7.30 6.22 -1.81
CA LEU A 482 6.39 6.85 -0.87
C LEU A 482 5.96 5.88 0.24
N SER A 483 5.65 6.42 1.42
CA SER A 483 4.96 5.67 2.47
C SER A 483 3.55 5.25 2.03
N ASP A 484 3.10 4.06 2.43
CA ASP A 484 1.88 3.42 1.93
C ASP A 484 0.63 4.32 2.04
N ASN A 485 0.42 4.97 3.19
CA ASN A 485 -0.78 5.80 3.40
C ASN A 485 -0.68 7.19 2.75
N LEU A 486 0.52 7.64 2.36
CA LEU A 486 0.71 8.93 1.69
C LEU A 486 0.24 8.88 0.23
N HIS A 487 0.41 7.73 -0.43
CA HIS A 487 -0.03 7.56 -1.81
C HIS A 487 -1.56 7.73 -1.95
N ASP A 488 -2.33 7.17 -1.01
CA ASP A 488 -3.79 7.33 -0.98
C ASP A 488 -4.19 8.77 -0.69
N TYR A 489 -3.52 9.42 0.26
CA TYR A 489 -3.77 10.83 0.55
C TYR A 489 -3.49 11.77 -0.64
N LEU A 490 -2.38 11.56 -1.37
CA LEU A 490 -2.03 12.39 -2.53
C LEU A 490 -3.04 12.22 -3.68
N ARG A 491 -3.65 11.05 -3.79
CA ARG A 491 -4.75 10.77 -4.72
C ARG A 491 -6.02 11.53 -4.35
N ASP A 492 -6.43 11.45 -3.09
CA ASP A 492 -7.67 12.05 -2.61
C ASP A 492 -7.58 13.58 -2.55
N SER A 493 -6.40 14.14 -2.28
CA SER A 493 -6.13 15.58 -2.31
C SER A 493 -6.06 16.18 -3.73
N GLY A 494 -6.18 15.36 -4.77
CA GLY A 494 -6.16 15.82 -6.16
C GLY A 494 -4.78 16.33 -6.60
N THR A 495 -3.69 15.77 -6.07
CA THR A 495 -2.33 16.17 -6.47
C THR A 495 -2.12 15.89 -7.96
N GLU A 496 -1.90 16.95 -8.75
CA GLU A 496 -1.66 16.82 -10.19
C GLU A 496 -0.28 16.26 -10.48
N ILE A 497 -0.22 15.23 -11.33
CA ILE A 497 1.05 14.67 -11.79
C ILE A 497 1.66 15.63 -12.83
N PRO A 498 2.91 16.10 -12.64
CA PRO A 498 3.51 17.02 -13.60
C PRO A 498 3.60 16.39 -15.00
N PRO A 499 3.17 17.11 -16.05
CA PRO A 499 3.07 16.57 -17.40
C PRO A 499 4.46 16.16 -17.92
N GLY A 500 4.57 14.93 -18.40
CA GLY A 500 5.79 14.42 -19.02
C GLY A 500 6.78 13.72 -18.09
N ILE A 501 6.58 13.67 -16.77
CA ILE A 501 7.43 12.86 -15.85
C ILE A 501 7.35 11.37 -16.22
N VAL A 502 6.14 10.83 -16.38
CA VAL A 502 5.92 9.43 -16.78
C VAL A 502 6.57 9.15 -18.16
N LYS A 503 6.51 10.11 -19.07
CA LYS A 503 7.16 10.02 -20.38
C LYS A 503 8.69 10.02 -20.28
N LYS A 504 9.27 10.89 -19.45
CA LYS A 504 10.72 10.92 -19.16
C LYS A 504 11.17 9.63 -18.47
N TYR A 505 10.42 9.11 -17.51
CA TYR A 505 10.71 7.85 -16.83
C TYR A 505 10.68 6.67 -17.79
N ASN A 506 9.64 6.56 -18.62
CA ASN A 506 9.58 5.51 -19.63
C ASN A 506 10.74 5.63 -20.64
N ALA A 507 11.15 6.85 -21.02
CA ALA A 507 12.32 7.06 -21.87
C ALA A 507 13.63 6.66 -21.18
N HIS A 508 13.82 7.01 -19.91
CA HIS A 508 14.99 6.64 -19.11
C HIS A 508 15.06 5.14 -18.84
N ARG A 509 13.95 4.50 -18.45
CA ARG A 509 13.85 3.05 -18.25
C ARG A 509 14.13 2.29 -19.54
N LEU A 510 13.66 2.82 -20.67
CA LEU A 510 13.99 2.27 -21.99
C LEU A 510 15.48 2.46 -22.31
N ALA A 511 16.07 3.63 -22.00
CA ALA A 511 17.49 3.89 -22.20
C ALA A 511 18.39 3.03 -21.30
N ALA A 512 18.02 2.84 -20.03
CA ALA A 512 18.72 1.98 -19.08
C ALA A 512 18.60 0.50 -19.46
N ARG A 513 17.44 0.07 -19.96
CA ARG A 513 17.26 -1.27 -20.53
C ARG A 513 18.08 -1.46 -21.80
N VAL A 514 18.25 -0.42 -22.61
CA VAL A 514 19.14 -0.41 -23.79
C VAL A 514 20.61 -0.45 -23.34
N ALA A 515 21.02 0.31 -22.32
CA ALA A 515 22.37 0.30 -21.77
C ALA A 515 22.73 -1.03 -21.08
N SER A 516 21.79 -1.63 -20.34
CA SER A 516 21.98 -2.95 -19.73
C SER A 516 21.90 -4.10 -20.75
N SER A 517 21.34 -3.84 -21.94
CA SER A 517 21.42 -4.75 -23.09
C SER A 517 22.74 -4.55 -23.86
N GLY A 518 23.44 -3.44 -23.65
CA GLY A 518 24.67 -3.04 -24.35
C GLY A 518 25.96 -3.61 -23.76
N THR A 519 25.91 -4.42 -22.71
CA THR A 519 27.10 -5.00 -22.05
C THR A 519 27.16 -6.53 -22.06
N ASN A 520 26.54 -7.19 -23.03
CA ASN A 520 26.95 -8.55 -23.38
C ASN A 520 27.56 -8.50 -24.78
N GLY A 521 28.84 -8.86 -24.90
CA GLY A 521 29.62 -8.93 -26.13
C GLY A 521 29.11 -9.98 -27.12
N CYS A 522 27.84 -9.86 -27.50
CA CYS A 522 27.11 -10.70 -28.41
C CYS A 522 27.60 -10.46 -29.84
N ARG A 523 28.01 -11.54 -30.52
CA ARG A 523 28.53 -11.44 -31.89
C ARG A 523 27.43 -11.21 -32.95
N LEU A 524 26.16 -11.50 -32.66
CA LEU A 524 25.01 -11.26 -33.55
C LEU A 524 23.89 -10.47 -32.87
N SER A 525 23.62 -9.27 -33.36
CA SER A 525 22.49 -8.43 -32.91
C SER A 525 21.47 -8.19 -34.03
N VAL A 526 21.16 -9.21 -34.83
CA VAL A 526 20.43 -9.04 -36.09
C VAL A 526 19.00 -8.53 -35.93
N PHE A 527 18.41 -8.65 -34.74
CA PHE A 527 17.06 -8.12 -34.43
C PHE A 527 17.04 -7.04 -33.35
N GLU A 528 18.21 -6.61 -32.89
CA GLU A 528 18.28 -5.39 -32.10
C GLU A 528 18.47 -4.24 -33.07
N PHE A 529 17.39 -3.48 -33.30
CA PHE A 529 17.43 -2.11 -33.81
C PHE A 529 18.31 -1.16 -32.95
N HIS A 530 19.16 -1.69 -32.07
CA HIS A 530 19.79 -1.04 -30.93
C HIS A 530 21.32 -1.13 -30.99
N ASP A 531 21.90 -1.94 -31.88
CA ASP A 531 23.32 -1.83 -32.24
C ASP A 531 23.53 -0.68 -33.24
N VAL A 532 23.00 0.47 -32.84
CA VAL A 532 23.56 1.74 -33.26
C VAL A 532 24.76 1.93 -32.32
N PRO A 533 26.01 2.00 -32.83
CA PRO A 533 27.18 2.21 -31.98
C PRO A 533 26.92 3.32 -30.95
N GLU A 534 27.48 3.23 -29.73
CA GLU A 534 27.23 4.24 -28.68
C GLU A 534 27.47 5.68 -29.19
N GLU A 535 28.47 5.85 -30.06
CA GLU A 535 28.80 7.09 -30.76
C GLU A 535 27.62 7.68 -31.55
N MET A 536 26.72 6.82 -32.02
CA MET A 536 25.57 7.14 -32.86
C MET A 536 24.23 7.05 -32.09
N ALA A 537 24.22 6.76 -30.78
CA ALA A 537 22.99 6.56 -30.01
C ALA A 537 22.06 7.80 -29.97
N ARG A 538 22.62 8.99 -30.19
CA ARG A 538 21.89 10.28 -30.30
C ARG A 538 21.59 10.72 -31.74
N SER A 539 21.95 9.91 -32.74
CA SER A 539 21.80 10.25 -34.16
C SER A 539 20.38 10.00 -34.70
N GLU A 540 20.10 10.58 -35.87
CA GLU A 540 18.87 10.36 -36.63
C GLU A 540 18.64 8.86 -36.96
N LEU A 541 19.72 8.08 -37.06
CA LEU A 541 19.69 6.62 -37.22
C LEU A 541 19.01 5.94 -36.02
N ALA A 542 19.40 6.31 -34.80
CA ALA A 542 18.84 5.75 -33.57
C ALA A 542 17.36 6.13 -33.39
N VAL A 543 16.96 7.32 -33.83
CA VAL A 543 15.54 7.76 -33.81
C VAL A 543 14.73 6.97 -34.83
N THR A 544 15.26 6.79 -36.04
CA THR A 544 14.61 6.04 -37.12
C THR A 544 14.42 4.58 -36.74
N ALA A 545 15.45 3.94 -36.17
CA ALA A 545 15.41 2.58 -35.67
C ALA A 545 14.39 2.40 -34.53
N ARG A 546 14.34 3.34 -33.56
CA ARG A 546 13.36 3.35 -32.46
C ARG A 546 11.91 3.45 -32.95
N LYS A 547 11.66 4.31 -33.93
CA LYS A 547 10.31 4.49 -34.48
C LYS A 547 9.89 3.29 -35.35
N LEU A 548 10.80 2.65 -36.08
CA LEU A 548 10.53 1.37 -36.77
C LEU A 548 10.15 0.25 -35.79
N LYS A 549 10.75 0.23 -34.59
CA LYS A 549 10.39 -0.69 -33.50
C LYS A 549 8.95 -0.47 -32.99
N MET A 550 8.55 0.79 -32.75
CA MET A 550 7.17 1.08 -32.30
C MET A 550 6.14 0.81 -33.41
N GLY A 551 6.55 0.92 -34.67
CA GLY A 551 5.75 0.57 -35.84
C GLY A 551 5.67 -0.92 -36.17
N ALA A 552 6.37 -1.81 -35.45
CA ALA A 552 6.35 -3.26 -35.73
C ALA A 552 4.98 -3.91 -35.46
N ASN A 553 4.15 -3.31 -34.59
CA ASN A 553 2.75 -3.67 -34.40
C ASN A 553 1.84 -3.10 -35.51
N TYR A 554 2.31 -2.09 -36.25
CA TYR A 554 1.68 -1.50 -37.44
C TYR A 554 2.35 -2.03 -38.71
N ARG A 555 2.39 -3.36 -38.87
CA ARG A 555 2.69 -3.92 -40.20
C ARG A 555 1.65 -3.35 -41.17
N ARG A 556 2.10 -2.48 -42.10
CA ARG A 556 1.39 -1.91 -43.28
C ARG A 556 0.97 -0.43 -43.25
N SER A 557 1.46 0.43 -42.34
CA SER A 557 1.41 1.88 -42.64
C SER A 557 2.48 2.23 -43.69
N SER A 558 2.14 2.12 -44.98
CA SER A 558 3.11 2.30 -46.07
C SER A 558 3.72 3.70 -46.11
N GLY A 559 3.11 4.70 -45.46
CA GLY A 559 3.64 6.06 -45.39
C GLY A 559 4.88 6.19 -44.50
N TYR A 560 4.89 5.54 -43.34
CA TYR A 560 5.99 5.65 -42.38
C TYR A 560 7.25 4.90 -42.85
N VAL A 561 7.09 3.67 -43.37
CA VAL A 561 8.22 2.88 -43.88
C VAL A 561 8.85 3.58 -45.10
N ARG A 562 8.05 4.21 -45.96
CA ARG A 562 8.57 5.03 -47.08
C ARG A 562 9.37 6.23 -46.62
N HIS A 563 8.98 6.87 -45.52
CA HIS A 563 9.77 7.96 -44.93
C HIS A 563 11.10 7.44 -44.36
N ALA A 564 11.06 6.33 -43.61
CA ALA A 564 12.27 5.69 -43.08
C ALA A 564 13.26 5.27 -44.18
N VAL A 565 12.78 4.74 -45.32
CA VAL A 565 13.63 4.41 -46.48
C VAL A 565 14.35 5.66 -47.02
N ARG A 566 13.68 6.81 -47.10
CA ARG A 566 14.32 8.07 -47.55
C ARG A 566 15.41 8.50 -46.58
N THR A 567 15.11 8.52 -45.29
CA THR A 567 16.07 8.89 -44.24
C THR A 567 17.29 7.97 -44.23
N LEU A 568 17.08 6.65 -44.32
CA LEU A 568 18.16 5.67 -44.31
C LEU A 568 19.07 5.77 -45.55
N ARG A 569 18.51 6.08 -46.74
CA ARG A 569 19.32 6.35 -47.93
C ARG A 569 20.19 7.60 -47.78
N THR A 570 19.67 8.65 -47.16
CA THR A 570 20.46 9.87 -46.86
C THR A 570 21.57 9.56 -45.85
N LEU A 571 21.29 8.74 -44.82
CA LEU A 571 22.29 8.36 -43.83
C LEU A 571 23.37 7.44 -44.41
N GLN A 572 23.03 6.57 -45.36
CA GLN A 572 23.98 5.73 -46.08
C GLN A 572 25.02 6.55 -46.87
N THR A 573 24.67 7.73 -47.37
CA THR A 573 25.64 8.61 -48.06
C THR A 573 26.49 9.45 -47.12
N GLN A 574 26.10 9.54 -45.85
CA GLN A 574 26.78 10.34 -44.82
C GLN A 574 27.71 9.51 -43.92
N THR A 575 27.57 8.18 -43.90
CA THR A 575 28.31 7.32 -42.99
C THR A 575 28.70 6.01 -43.67
N ASP A 576 29.94 5.56 -43.46
CA ASP A 576 30.45 4.27 -43.95
C ASP A 576 30.08 3.07 -43.07
N HIS A 577 29.34 3.30 -41.98
CA HIS A 577 28.91 2.25 -41.07
C HIS A 577 27.82 1.36 -41.73
N PRO A 578 27.81 0.03 -41.52
CA PRO A 578 26.86 -0.87 -42.17
C PRO A 578 25.41 -0.79 -41.65
N ALA A 579 25.20 -0.26 -40.44
CA ALA A 579 23.88 -0.26 -39.77
C ALA A 579 22.73 0.43 -40.55
N PRO A 580 22.89 1.63 -41.16
CA PRO A 580 21.85 2.23 -42.01
C PRO A 580 21.44 1.32 -43.17
N SER A 581 22.42 0.65 -43.81
CA SER A 581 22.17 -0.26 -44.93
C SER A 581 21.46 -1.54 -44.48
N ARG A 582 21.78 -2.09 -43.30
CA ARG A 582 21.04 -3.24 -42.73
C ARG A 582 19.57 -2.89 -42.46
N LEU A 583 19.33 -1.72 -41.86
CA LEU A 583 17.97 -1.22 -41.60
C LEU A 583 17.21 -0.89 -42.89
N LEU A 584 17.91 -0.38 -43.90
CA LEU A 584 17.34 -0.12 -45.21
C LEU A 584 16.89 -1.43 -45.86
N ALA A 585 17.70 -2.49 -45.81
CA ALA A 585 17.34 -3.80 -46.35
C ALA A 585 16.06 -4.36 -45.70
N LEU A 586 15.92 -4.23 -44.38
CA LEU A 586 14.70 -4.61 -43.66
C LEU A 586 13.48 -3.80 -44.10
N CYS A 587 13.61 -2.47 -44.21
CA CYS A 587 12.53 -1.60 -44.66
C CYS A 587 12.10 -1.93 -46.11
N LEU A 588 13.06 -2.23 -46.99
CA LEU A 588 12.78 -2.64 -48.37
C LEU A 588 12.05 -3.99 -48.40
N SER A 589 12.46 -4.95 -47.55
CA SER A 589 11.75 -6.22 -47.36
C SER A 589 10.29 -6.02 -46.97
N TRP A 590 10.01 -5.12 -46.01
CA TRP A 590 8.65 -4.84 -45.53
C TRP A 590 7.76 -4.15 -46.56
N ILE A 591 8.34 -3.40 -47.50
CA ILE A 591 7.61 -2.78 -48.63
C ILE A 591 7.46 -3.78 -49.80
N GLY A 592 8.11 -4.94 -49.73
CA GLY A 592 8.07 -5.98 -50.77
C GLY A 592 9.16 -5.86 -51.84
N ASP A 593 10.11 -4.93 -51.70
CA ASP A 593 11.27 -4.80 -52.59
C ASP A 593 12.40 -5.76 -52.16
N GLN A 594 12.19 -7.04 -52.45
CA GLN A 594 13.14 -8.11 -52.11
C GLN A 594 14.47 -7.96 -52.87
N SER A 595 14.42 -7.54 -54.14
CA SER A 595 15.62 -7.33 -54.95
C SER A 595 16.48 -6.17 -54.44
N GLY A 596 15.85 -5.08 -53.97
CA GLY A 596 16.54 -3.99 -53.30
C GLY A 596 17.18 -4.39 -51.97
N ALA A 597 16.48 -5.18 -51.17
CA ALA A 597 17.00 -5.69 -49.89
C ALA A 597 18.24 -6.57 -50.08
N ILE A 598 18.18 -7.52 -51.03
CA ILE A 598 19.30 -8.41 -51.36
C ILE A 598 20.53 -7.61 -51.80
N ARG A 599 20.37 -6.67 -52.76
CA ARG A 599 21.49 -5.85 -53.25
C ARG A 599 22.15 -5.04 -52.13
N ALA A 600 21.36 -4.47 -51.22
CA ALA A 600 21.88 -3.71 -50.09
C ALA A 600 22.71 -4.58 -49.15
N LEU A 601 22.30 -5.83 -48.91
CA LEU A 601 23.02 -6.77 -48.04
C LEU A 601 24.28 -7.34 -48.72
N GLU A 602 24.21 -7.65 -50.02
CA GLU A 602 25.37 -8.08 -50.82
C GLU A 602 26.45 -6.99 -50.84
N GLU A 603 26.06 -5.72 -50.98
CA GLU A 603 26.99 -4.59 -50.92
C GLU A 603 27.67 -4.45 -49.55
N ILE A 604 26.94 -4.69 -48.45
CA ILE A 604 27.52 -4.69 -47.10
C ILE A 604 28.57 -5.80 -46.99
N LEU A 605 28.25 -7.03 -47.41
CA LEU A 605 29.18 -8.15 -47.31
C LEU A 605 30.38 -8.02 -48.26
N HIS A 606 30.25 -7.29 -49.36
CA HIS A 606 31.39 -6.95 -50.21
C HIS A 606 32.36 -6.01 -49.50
N ARG A 607 31.86 -5.04 -48.73
CA ARG A 607 32.68 -4.08 -47.97
C ARG A 607 33.20 -4.65 -46.65
N VAL A 608 32.36 -5.43 -45.96
CA VAL A 608 32.62 -6.01 -44.63
C VAL A 608 32.24 -7.51 -44.67
N PRO A 609 33.13 -8.38 -45.18
CA PRO A 609 32.83 -9.81 -45.34
C PRO A 609 32.49 -10.54 -44.05
N GLY A 610 32.91 -10.02 -42.89
CA GLY A 610 32.67 -10.57 -41.55
C GLY A 610 31.40 -10.06 -40.85
N ASP A 611 30.52 -9.29 -41.51
CA ASP A 611 29.27 -8.80 -40.91
C ASP A 611 28.25 -9.95 -40.77
N GLY A 612 28.31 -10.63 -39.63
CA GLY A 612 27.39 -11.72 -39.27
C GLY A 612 25.90 -11.34 -39.39
N PRO A 613 25.46 -10.16 -38.94
CA PRO A 613 24.08 -9.72 -39.13
C PRO A 613 23.62 -9.59 -40.58
N ALA A 614 24.43 -8.96 -41.44
CA ALA A 614 24.12 -8.86 -42.86
C ALA A 614 24.07 -10.25 -43.52
N ARG A 615 24.99 -11.15 -43.11
CA ARG A 615 25.02 -12.54 -43.57
C ARG A 615 23.76 -13.31 -43.19
N LEU A 616 23.27 -13.17 -41.95
CA LEU A 616 22.05 -13.83 -41.49
C LEU A 616 20.80 -13.32 -42.22
N LEU A 617 20.67 -12.00 -42.40
CA LEU A 617 19.55 -11.42 -43.16
C LEU A 617 19.58 -11.85 -44.62
N LEU A 618 20.76 -11.86 -45.25
CA LEU A 618 20.89 -12.29 -46.64
C LEU A 618 20.53 -13.76 -46.82
N ALA A 619 20.96 -14.63 -45.90
CA ALA A 619 20.63 -16.04 -45.92
C ALA A 619 19.11 -16.27 -45.81
N ASP A 620 18.40 -15.51 -44.98
CA ASP A 620 16.94 -15.57 -44.87
C ASP A 620 16.22 -15.10 -46.15
N HIS A 621 16.72 -14.01 -46.75
CA HIS A 621 16.22 -13.53 -48.03
C HIS A 621 16.43 -14.56 -49.14
N TYR A 622 17.62 -15.16 -49.26
CA TYR A 622 17.89 -16.20 -50.25
C TYR A 622 17.00 -17.43 -50.06
N LYS A 623 16.82 -17.86 -48.81
CA LYS A 623 15.90 -18.95 -48.46
C LYS A 623 14.47 -18.67 -48.95
N HIS A 624 13.96 -17.45 -48.74
CA HIS A 624 12.62 -17.06 -49.17
C HIS A 624 12.50 -16.81 -50.70
N ASN A 625 13.61 -16.62 -51.41
CA ASN A 625 13.65 -16.40 -52.87
C ASN A 625 14.12 -17.66 -53.65
N SER A 626 14.01 -18.85 -53.06
CA SER A 626 14.39 -20.14 -53.67
C SER A 626 15.87 -20.27 -54.08
N ARG A 627 16.76 -19.46 -53.47
CA ARG A 627 18.22 -19.53 -53.64
C ARG A 627 18.82 -20.38 -52.52
N PHE A 628 18.46 -21.67 -52.50
CA PHE A 628 18.69 -22.52 -51.33
C PHE A 628 20.17 -22.89 -51.11
N ASP A 629 20.94 -23.02 -52.19
CA ASP A 629 22.38 -23.30 -52.10
C ASP A 629 23.12 -22.12 -51.44
N GLU A 630 22.85 -20.90 -51.90
CA GLU A 630 23.47 -19.71 -51.32
C GLU A 630 23.01 -19.49 -49.87
N ALA A 631 21.72 -19.68 -49.57
CA ALA A 631 21.21 -19.60 -48.20
C ALA A 631 21.89 -20.62 -47.26
N LEU A 632 22.05 -21.86 -47.73
CA LEU A 632 22.70 -22.93 -46.98
C LEU A 632 24.19 -22.63 -46.76
N SER A 633 24.88 -22.12 -47.77
CA SER A 633 26.31 -21.75 -47.68
C SER A 633 26.54 -20.66 -46.63
N LEU A 634 25.69 -19.63 -46.58
CA LEU A 634 25.79 -18.54 -45.61
C LEU A 634 25.45 -19.02 -44.20
N ALA A 635 24.45 -19.90 -44.05
CA ALA A 635 24.10 -20.50 -42.77
C ALA A 635 25.22 -21.41 -42.23
N ARG A 636 25.88 -22.21 -43.08
CA ARG A 636 27.08 -23.00 -42.71
C ARG A 636 28.20 -22.11 -42.20
N ALA A 637 28.52 -21.05 -42.94
CA ALA A 637 29.54 -20.10 -42.51
C ALA A 637 29.23 -19.50 -41.12
N LEU A 638 27.97 -19.15 -40.84
CA LEU A 638 27.57 -18.67 -39.52
C LEU A 638 27.75 -19.74 -38.42
N ILE A 639 27.42 -21.00 -38.71
CA ILE A 639 27.63 -22.11 -37.76
C ILE A 639 29.12 -22.32 -37.50
N ASP A 640 29.93 -22.38 -38.55
CA ASP A 640 31.38 -22.64 -38.48
C ASP A 640 32.14 -21.53 -37.76
N GLU A 641 31.72 -20.27 -37.92
CA GLU A 641 32.28 -19.11 -37.20
C GLU A 641 31.83 -19.06 -35.72
N GLY A 642 31.03 -20.02 -35.27
CA GLY A 642 30.64 -20.22 -33.87
C GLY A 642 29.38 -19.48 -33.43
N TYR A 643 28.68 -18.81 -34.34
CA TYR A 643 27.53 -17.97 -33.99
C TYR A 643 26.32 -18.75 -33.45
N PHE A 644 26.17 -20.01 -33.86
CA PHE A 644 25.11 -20.90 -33.36
C PHE A 644 25.42 -21.43 -31.94
N ALA A 645 26.70 -21.66 -31.63
CA ALA A 645 27.16 -22.18 -30.35
C ALA A 645 27.38 -21.10 -29.28
N ASP A 646 27.46 -19.83 -29.69
CA ASP A 646 27.66 -18.69 -28.81
C ASP A 646 26.42 -18.44 -27.91
N SER A 647 26.54 -18.71 -26.62
CA SER A 647 25.47 -18.48 -25.63
C SER A 647 25.22 -16.99 -25.34
N THR A 648 26.12 -16.10 -25.77
CA THR A 648 25.88 -14.66 -25.71
C THR A 648 24.94 -14.18 -26.83
N CYS A 649 24.81 -14.98 -27.90
CA CYS A 649 23.83 -14.74 -28.96
C CYS A 649 22.41 -15.02 -28.48
N ARG A 650 21.50 -14.09 -28.78
CA ARG A 650 20.09 -14.22 -28.42
C ARG A 650 19.47 -15.51 -28.99
N PRO A 651 18.58 -16.19 -28.23
CA PRO A 651 17.94 -17.44 -28.66
C PRO A 651 17.20 -17.33 -30.00
N GLU A 652 16.59 -16.18 -30.29
CA GLU A 652 15.84 -15.97 -31.53
C GLU A 652 16.73 -16.02 -32.77
N LEU A 653 17.98 -15.56 -32.64
CA LEU A 653 18.96 -15.53 -33.73
C LEU A 653 19.56 -16.90 -33.97
N ARG A 654 19.92 -17.60 -32.89
CA ARG A 654 20.38 -18.99 -32.95
C ARG A 654 19.30 -19.91 -33.55
N ARG A 655 18.03 -19.68 -33.19
CA ARG A 655 16.88 -20.33 -33.83
C ARG A 655 16.79 -20.01 -35.32
N MET A 656 16.93 -18.75 -35.71
CA MET A 656 16.87 -18.35 -37.12
C MET A 656 17.98 -19.00 -37.95
N ILE A 657 19.22 -19.07 -37.44
CA ILE A 657 20.34 -19.78 -38.08
C ILE A 657 19.97 -21.25 -38.31
N ALA A 658 19.51 -21.95 -37.26
CA ALA A 658 19.11 -23.35 -37.36
C ALA A 658 17.97 -23.54 -38.37
N GLN A 659 16.97 -22.66 -38.36
CA GLN A 659 15.85 -22.72 -39.32
C GLN A 659 16.32 -22.52 -40.76
N ILE A 660 17.16 -21.52 -41.02
CA ILE A 660 17.68 -21.28 -42.38
C ILE A 660 18.51 -22.47 -42.85
N TYR A 661 19.40 -22.98 -42.00
CA TYR A 661 20.24 -24.12 -42.32
C TYR A 661 19.42 -25.36 -42.68
N VAL A 662 18.54 -25.80 -41.77
CA VAL A 662 17.77 -27.04 -41.94
C VAL A 662 16.78 -26.92 -43.10
N LEU A 663 16.00 -25.83 -43.17
CA LEU A 663 14.99 -25.69 -44.22
C LEU A 663 15.61 -25.52 -45.60
N SER A 664 16.71 -24.77 -45.73
CA SER A 664 17.42 -24.63 -47.02
C SER A 664 18.02 -25.96 -47.46
N ALA A 665 18.62 -26.75 -46.56
CA ALA A 665 19.12 -28.08 -46.87
C ALA A 665 18.01 -29.03 -47.35
N LEU A 666 16.84 -29.03 -46.69
CA LEU A 666 15.70 -29.86 -47.08
C LEU A 666 15.08 -29.42 -48.42
N TRP A 667 14.95 -28.12 -48.67
CA TRP A 667 14.44 -27.60 -49.94
C TRP A 667 15.42 -27.86 -51.08
N TYR A 668 16.72 -27.68 -50.85
CA TYR A 668 17.74 -27.96 -51.85
C TYR A 668 17.85 -29.46 -52.17
N ALA A 669 17.72 -30.32 -51.15
CA ALA A 669 17.58 -31.76 -51.35
C ALA A 669 16.38 -32.10 -52.25
N GLN A 670 15.25 -31.41 -52.08
CA GLN A 670 14.07 -31.60 -52.93
C GLN A 670 14.33 -31.18 -54.39
N GLU A 671 15.08 -30.11 -54.63
CA GLU A 671 15.51 -29.72 -55.98
C GLU A 671 16.40 -30.78 -56.62
N TYR A 672 17.34 -31.35 -55.87
CA TYR A 672 18.15 -32.47 -56.35
C TYR A 672 17.34 -33.71 -56.69
N ARG A 673 16.31 -34.04 -55.88
CA ARG A 673 15.37 -35.13 -56.21
C ARG A 673 14.66 -34.88 -57.54
N ARG A 674 14.24 -33.64 -57.81
CA ARG A 674 13.60 -33.27 -59.09
C ARG A 674 14.55 -33.35 -60.27
N GLN A 675 15.84 -33.18 -60.05
CA GLN A 675 16.91 -33.32 -61.05
C GLN A 675 17.44 -34.75 -61.16
N GLU A 676 16.79 -35.73 -60.53
CA GLU A 676 17.22 -37.15 -60.49
C GLU A 676 18.60 -37.38 -59.84
N ARG A 677 19.07 -36.43 -59.02
CA ARG A 677 20.33 -36.48 -58.25
C ARG A 677 20.09 -37.01 -56.85
N ALA A 678 19.76 -38.31 -56.77
CA ALA A 678 19.32 -38.95 -55.53
C ALA A 678 20.38 -38.95 -54.41
N VAL A 679 21.66 -39.17 -54.76
CA VAL A 679 22.76 -39.27 -53.78
C VAL A 679 22.98 -37.93 -53.08
N GLU A 680 23.01 -36.83 -53.82
CA GLU A 680 23.20 -35.50 -53.25
C GLU A 680 21.99 -35.05 -52.42
N ALA A 681 20.78 -35.41 -52.87
CA ALA A 681 19.57 -35.17 -52.11
C ALA A 681 19.54 -35.90 -50.77
N GLU A 682 19.92 -37.18 -50.76
CA GLU A 682 19.94 -37.99 -49.54
C GLU A 682 21.03 -37.50 -48.57
N ARG A 683 22.20 -37.12 -49.09
CA ARG A 683 23.27 -36.53 -48.29
C ARG A 683 22.81 -35.28 -47.54
N LEU A 684 22.18 -34.32 -48.24
CA LEU A 684 21.71 -33.07 -47.62
C LEU A 684 20.56 -33.31 -46.63
N ALA A 685 19.66 -34.24 -46.95
CA ALA A 685 18.56 -34.63 -46.07
C ALA A 685 19.06 -35.24 -44.75
N LEU A 686 20.08 -36.10 -44.83
CA LEU A 686 20.72 -36.73 -43.67
C LEU A 686 21.51 -35.71 -42.83
N GLU A 687 22.25 -34.82 -43.49
CA GLU A 687 22.98 -33.73 -42.84
C GLU A 687 22.05 -32.81 -42.03
N ALA A 688 20.88 -32.47 -42.58
CA ALA A 688 19.88 -31.66 -41.90
C ALA A 688 19.26 -32.40 -40.69
N GLU A 689 19.01 -33.70 -40.82
CA GLU A 689 18.47 -34.54 -39.73
C GLU A 689 19.49 -34.71 -38.60
N ASP A 690 20.76 -34.97 -38.93
CA ASP A 690 21.82 -35.15 -37.94
C ASP A 690 22.08 -33.87 -37.15
N PHE A 691 22.00 -32.70 -37.78
CA PHE A 691 22.13 -31.41 -37.10
C PHE A 691 21.10 -31.21 -35.98
N CYS A 692 19.88 -31.76 -36.13
CA CYS A 692 18.80 -31.61 -35.14
C CYS A 692 18.49 -32.87 -34.34
N ARG A 693 19.19 -33.99 -34.59
CA ARG A 693 18.99 -35.28 -33.89
C ARG A 693 19.18 -35.19 -32.38
N THR A 694 20.14 -34.38 -31.92
CA THR A 694 20.47 -34.20 -30.50
C THR A 694 19.70 -33.05 -29.84
N TRP A 695 18.52 -32.69 -30.37
CA TRP A 695 17.75 -31.55 -29.87
C TRP A 695 17.46 -31.65 -28.35
N ARG A 696 17.20 -32.86 -27.82
CA ARG A 696 16.95 -33.09 -26.39
C ARG A 696 18.12 -32.74 -25.47
N SER A 697 19.35 -32.88 -25.95
CA SER A 697 20.58 -32.50 -25.22
C SER A 697 21.08 -31.10 -25.60
N THR A 698 20.34 -30.37 -26.43
CA THR A 698 20.69 -29.00 -26.81
C THR A 698 20.27 -28.04 -25.69
N ASP A 699 20.95 -26.90 -25.64
CA ASP A 699 20.66 -25.74 -24.80
C ASP A 699 19.14 -25.51 -24.63
N SER A 700 18.71 -25.30 -23.38
CA SER A 700 17.30 -25.14 -23.02
C SER A 700 16.60 -24.03 -23.79
N GLU A 701 17.32 -22.97 -24.21
CA GLU A 701 16.72 -21.80 -24.85
C GLU A 701 16.33 -22.04 -26.32
N ILE A 702 17.00 -22.97 -27.02
CA ILE A 702 16.72 -23.30 -28.44
C ILE A 702 16.21 -24.72 -28.64
N ARG A 703 16.08 -25.51 -27.56
CA ARG A 703 15.63 -26.91 -27.59
C ARG A 703 14.32 -27.09 -28.35
N ALA A 704 13.31 -26.25 -28.04
CA ALA A 704 12.02 -26.29 -28.71
C ALA A 704 12.14 -26.11 -30.24
N ALA A 705 12.99 -25.18 -30.68
CA ALA A 705 13.19 -24.92 -32.11
C ALA A 705 13.89 -26.07 -32.82
N MET A 706 14.91 -26.66 -32.18
CA MET A 706 15.62 -27.81 -32.70
C MET A 706 14.71 -29.05 -32.77
N GLY A 707 13.81 -29.22 -31.79
CA GLY A 707 12.79 -30.27 -31.81
C GLY A 707 11.80 -30.12 -32.97
N VAL A 708 11.26 -28.92 -33.19
CA VAL A 708 10.37 -28.64 -34.33
C VAL A 708 11.09 -28.92 -35.66
N LEU A 709 12.34 -28.48 -35.81
CA LEU A 709 13.13 -28.75 -37.02
C LEU A 709 13.41 -30.24 -37.22
N PHE A 710 13.68 -30.98 -36.14
CA PHE A 710 13.83 -32.43 -36.20
C PHE A 710 12.54 -33.12 -36.67
N ALA A 711 11.39 -32.72 -36.12
CA ALA A 711 10.09 -33.21 -36.59
C ALA A 711 9.87 -32.91 -38.09
N THR A 712 10.26 -31.72 -38.56
CA THR A 712 10.24 -31.35 -39.98
C THR A 712 11.17 -32.22 -40.83
N CYS A 713 12.39 -32.53 -40.37
CA CYS A 713 13.30 -33.46 -41.07
C CYS A 713 12.68 -34.85 -41.22
N ARG A 714 12.15 -35.44 -40.12
CA ARG A 714 11.50 -36.76 -40.14
C ARG A 714 10.35 -36.80 -41.14
N ARG A 715 9.54 -35.75 -41.14
CA ARG A 715 8.42 -35.55 -42.06
C ARG A 715 8.87 -35.54 -43.52
N ARG A 716 9.89 -34.75 -43.87
CA ARG A 716 10.31 -34.52 -45.27
C ARG A 716 11.24 -35.58 -45.85
N ASN A 717 12.04 -36.22 -45.00
CA ASN A 717 12.97 -37.28 -45.43
C ASN A 717 12.23 -38.57 -45.79
N THR A 718 11.03 -38.77 -45.26
CA THR A 718 10.22 -39.95 -45.53
C THR A 718 9.16 -39.77 -46.62
N GLU A 719 9.03 -38.58 -47.23
CA GLU A 719 8.03 -38.28 -48.27
C GLU A 719 8.05 -39.25 -49.48
N SER A 720 9.19 -39.88 -49.77
CA SER A 720 9.34 -40.88 -50.84
C SER A 720 9.28 -42.34 -50.36
N ALA A 721 9.24 -42.59 -49.05
CA ALA A 721 9.25 -43.94 -48.46
C ALA A 721 7.93 -44.70 -48.68
N GLN A 722 7.83 -45.96 -48.25
CA GLN A 722 6.55 -46.69 -48.27
C GLN A 722 5.56 -46.10 -47.24
N LEU A 723 4.25 -46.26 -47.47
CA LEU A 723 3.19 -45.66 -46.64
C LEU A 723 3.36 -45.95 -45.14
N GLN A 724 3.71 -47.18 -44.77
CA GLN A 724 3.90 -47.56 -43.37
C GLN A 724 5.10 -46.85 -42.73
N ALA A 725 6.20 -46.69 -43.46
CA ALA A 725 7.38 -45.94 -42.99
C ALA A 725 7.08 -44.44 -42.87
N ARG A 726 6.27 -43.88 -43.79
CA ARG A 726 5.78 -42.49 -43.71
C ARG A 726 4.95 -42.26 -42.45
N LEU A 727 3.93 -43.08 -42.21
CA LEU A 727 3.04 -42.94 -41.05
C LEU A 727 3.80 -43.11 -39.72
N SER A 728 4.80 -44.00 -39.67
CA SER A 728 5.68 -44.13 -38.52
C SER A 728 6.47 -42.85 -38.24
N ALA A 729 7.04 -42.23 -39.27
CA ALA A 729 7.80 -40.99 -39.12
C ALA A 729 6.91 -39.79 -38.77
N LEU A 730 5.68 -39.74 -39.29
CA LEU A 730 4.69 -38.74 -38.90
C LEU A 730 4.28 -38.89 -37.43
N THR A 731 4.10 -40.13 -36.95
CA THR A 731 3.78 -40.39 -35.53
C THR A 731 4.92 -39.94 -34.62
N GLU A 732 6.17 -40.18 -35.03
CA GLU A 732 7.35 -39.70 -34.31
C GLU A 732 7.40 -38.15 -34.29
N ALA A 733 7.13 -37.50 -35.43
CA ALA A 733 7.05 -36.04 -35.53
C ALA A 733 5.96 -35.48 -34.59
N VAL A 734 4.79 -36.12 -34.52
CA VAL A 734 3.72 -35.77 -33.56
C VAL A 734 4.19 -35.90 -32.12
N GLY A 735 4.91 -36.96 -31.77
CA GLY A 735 5.49 -37.13 -30.43
C GLY A 735 6.46 -36.00 -30.06
N VAL A 736 7.28 -35.56 -31.02
CA VAL A 736 8.20 -34.43 -30.82
C VAL A 736 7.44 -33.11 -30.66
N PHE A 737 6.43 -32.82 -31.48
CA PHE A 737 5.59 -31.63 -31.30
C PHE A 737 4.85 -31.63 -29.96
N ARG A 738 4.39 -32.81 -29.50
CA ARG A 738 3.75 -32.95 -28.18
C ARG A 738 4.71 -32.56 -27.07
N GLU A 739 5.91 -33.15 -27.05
CA GLU A 739 6.96 -32.85 -26.07
C GLU A 739 7.31 -31.34 -26.09
N VAL A 740 7.43 -30.74 -27.27
CA VAL A 740 7.70 -29.31 -27.39
C VAL A 740 6.55 -28.44 -26.87
N PHE A 741 5.30 -28.76 -27.20
CA PHE A 741 4.14 -27.97 -26.76
C PHE A 741 3.85 -28.14 -25.26
N ASP A 742 4.04 -29.33 -24.72
CA ASP A 742 3.87 -29.61 -23.28
C ASP A 742 4.90 -28.84 -22.44
N ASP A 743 6.18 -28.86 -22.85
CA ASP A 743 7.28 -28.28 -22.07
C ASP A 743 7.45 -26.75 -22.28
N TYR A 744 7.12 -26.23 -23.48
CA TYR A 744 7.43 -24.85 -23.88
C TYR A 744 6.23 -24.02 -24.32
N GLY A 745 5.04 -24.62 -24.35
CA GLY A 745 3.82 -24.00 -24.87
C GLY A 745 3.82 -23.80 -26.39
N VAL A 746 2.66 -23.43 -26.94
CA VAL A 746 2.51 -23.18 -28.37
C VAL A 746 3.08 -21.82 -28.75
N GLN A 747 4.12 -21.81 -29.60
CA GLN A 747 4.78 -20.60 -30.06
C GLN A 747 4.37 -20.23 -31.49
N GLY A 748 4.29 -18.93 -31.81
CA GLY A 748 3.84 -18.48 -33.13
C GLY A 748 4.71 -18.97 -34.29
N TRP A 749 6.02 -19.12 -34.06
CA TRP A 749 6.98 -19.59 -35.07
C TRP A 749 6.96 -21.11 -35.28
N SER A 750 6.46 -21.91 -34.32
CA SER A 750 6.36 -23.38 -34.48
C SER A 750 5.11 -23.80 -35.23
N LEU A 751 4.08 -22.94 -35.28
CA LEU A 751 2.80 -23.23 -35.91
C LEU A 751 2.90 -23.49 -37.42
N ALA A 752 3.80 -22.82 -38.16
CA ALA A 752 3.92 -23.03 -39.61
C ALA A 752 4.32 -24.47 -39.94
N GLU A 753 5.32 -25.02 -39.24
CA GLU A 753 5.75 -26.41 -39.42
C GLU A 753 4.71 -27.41 -38.90
N PHE A 754 4.00 -27.05 -37.83
CA PHE A 754 2.89 -27.85 -37.32
C PHE A 754 1.73 -27.92 -38.33
N PHE A 755 1.37 -26.81 -38.97
CA PHE A 755 0.33 -26.79 -40.02
C PHE A 755 0.74 -27.62 -41.24
N HIS A 756 2.03 -27.61 -41.62
CA HIS A 756 2.54 -28.52 -42.64
C HIS A 756 2.44 -30.00 -42.24
N LEU A 757 2.59 -30.33 -40.96
CA LEU A 757 2.34 -31.68 -40.45
C LEU A 757 0.85 -32.05 -40.58
N LEU A 758 -0.06 -31.15 -40.17
CA LEU A 758 -1.51 -31.35 -40.32
C LEU A 758 -1.93 -31.56 -41.77
N GLU A 759 -1.39 -30.77 -42.70
CA GLU A 759 -1.65 -30.91 -44.13
C GLU A 759 -1.22 -32.27 -44.70
N GLN A 760 -0.15 -32.88 -44.17
CA GLN A 760 0.22 -34.24 -44.58
C GLN A 760 -0.71 -35.31 -44.02
N PHE A 761 -1.17 -35.16 -42.77
CA PHE A 761 -2.26 -35.99 -42.26
C PHE A 761 -3.52 -35.81 -43.11
N ARG A 762 -3.89 -34.57 -43.46
CA ARG A 762 -5.00 -34.29 -44.37
C ARG A 762 -4.84 -35.00 -45.72
N TYR A 763 -3.67 -34.97 -46.33
CA TYR A 763 -3.41 -35.70 -47.58
C TYR A 763 -3.66 -37.21 -47.43
N HIS A 764 -3.26 -37.81 -46.30
CA HIS A 764 -3.45 -39.23 -46.02
C HIS A 764 -4.85 -39.62 -45.52
N SER A 765 -5.68 -38.65 -45.12
CA SER A 765 -7.05 -38.90 -44.64
C SER A 765 -7.97 -39.52 -45.70
N ALA A 766 -7.64 -39.34 -46.98
CA ALA A 766 -8.41 -39.89 -48.11
C ALA A 766 -7.96 -41.31 -48.54
N ASP A 767 -6.84 -41.83 -48.03
CA ASP A 767 -6.31 -43.16 -48.38
C ASP A 767 -6.79 -44.23 -47.38
N PRO A 768 -7.62 -45.20 -47.80
CA PRO A 768 -8.14 -46.25 -46.93
C PRO A 768 -7.06 -47.07 -46.20
N SER A 769 -5.88 -47.22 -46.80
CA SER A 769 -4.76 -47.97 -46.21
C SER A 769 -4.07 -47.19 -45.09
N ALA A 770 -4.08 -45.86 -45.17
CA ALA A 770 -3.53 -44.97 -44.14
C ALA A 770 -4.50 -44.79 -42.96
N VAL A 771 -5.81 -44.83 -43.24
CA VAL A 771 -6.88 -44.79 -42.23
C VAL A 771 -6.83 -45.98 -41.26
N ALA A 772 -6.34 -47.14 -41.73
CA ALA A 772 -6.18 -48.33 -40.89
C ALA A 772 -5.08 -48.20 -39.81
N ALA A 773 -4.19 -47.20 -39.91
CA ALA A 773 -3.14 -46.93 -38.92
C ALA A 773 -3.66 -46.09 -37.73
N VAL A 774 -4.57 -46.66 -36.95
CA VAL A 774 -5.29 -46.00 -35.85
C VAL A 774 -4.36 -45.26 -34.87
N SER A 775 -3.19 -45.83 -34.56
CA SER A 775 -2.22 -45.24 -33.63
C SER A 775 -1.65 -43.89 -34.08
N ALA A 776 -1.42 -43.70 -35.39
CA ALA A 776 -0.92 -42.44 -35.94
C ALA A 776 -1.97 -41.33 -35.84
N TRP A 777 -3.23 -41.70 -36.11
CA TRP A 777 -4.38 -40.80 -36.02
C TRP A 777 -4.72 -40.42 -34.58
N ASP A 778 -4.67 -41.38 -33.65
CA ASP A 778 -4.87 -41.10 -32.23
C ASP A 778 -3.79 -40.17 -31.66
N ALA A 779 -2.55 -40.32 -32.13
CA ALA A 779 -1.46 -39.45 -31.70
C ALA A 779 -1.71 -37.99 -32.11
N ILE A 780 -2.07 -37.72 -33.38
CA ILE A 780 -2.30 -36.35 -33.85
C ILE A 780 -3.56 -35.74 -33.24
N VAL A 781 -4.65 -36.52 -33.13
CA VAL A 781 -5.91 -36.08 -32.50
C VAL A 781 -5.67 -35.73 -31.04
N GLY A 782 -4.96 -36.57 -30.27
CA GLY A 782 -4.68 -36.28 -28.86
C GLY A 782 -3.79 -35.04 -28.66
N LEU A 783 -2.86 -34.77 -29.58
CA LEU A 783 -2.07 -33.53 -29.54
C LEU A 783 -2.97 -32.31 -29.80
N ILE A 784 -3.83 -32.37 -30.81
CA ILE A 784 -4.78 -31.31 -31.13
C ILE A 784 -5.71 -31.04 -29.93
N GLU A 785 -6.33 -32.09 -29.36
CA GLU A 785 -7.24 -31.97 -28.21
C GLU A 785 -6.57 -31.29 -27.00
N SER A 786 -5.30 -31.62 -26.75
CA SER A 786 -4.56 -31.09 -25.59
C SER A 786 -4.18 -29.61 -25.74
N HIS A 787 -3.99 -29.13 -26.97
CA HIS A 787 -3.41 -27.80 -27.25
C HIS A 787 -4.29 -26.88 -28.10
N VAL A 788 -5.53 -27.28 -28.40
CA VAL A 788 -6.43 -26.55 -29.33
C VAL A 788 -6.65 -25.09 -28.94
N GLY A 789 -6.81 -24.80 -27.64
CA GLY A 789 -7.02 -23.44 -27.16
C GLY A 789 -5.83 -22.53 -27.43
N ASP A 790 -4.63 -23.03 -27.17
CA ASP A 790 -3.37 -22.29 -27.38
C ASP A 790 -3.05 -22.14 -28.87
N ILE A 791 -3.30 -23.17 -29.68
CA ILE A 791 -3.15 -23.10 -31.14
C ILE A 791 -4.06 -22.02 -31.73
N ILE A 792 -5.35 -21.99 -31.36
CA ILE A 792 -6.31 -20.98 -31.85
C ILE A 792 -5.91 -19.58 -31.38
N ALA A 793 -5.53 -19.42 -30.10
CA ALA A 793 -5.15 -18.13 -29.55
C ALA A 793 -3.92 -17.55 -30.26
N VAL A 794 -2.91 -18.38 -30.54
CA VAL A 794 -1.67 -17.95 -31.19
C VAL A 794 -1.87 -17.73 -32.69
N ASP A 795 -2.67 -18.55 -33.38
CA ASP A 795 -2.99 -18.38 -34.80
C ASP A 795 -3.78 -17.08 -35.07
N ARG A 796 -4.76 -16.77 -34.21
CA ARG A 796 -5.50 -15.49 -34.26
C ARG A 796 -4.59 -14.27 -34.08
N ARG A 797 -3.64 -14.32 -33.13
CA ARG A 797 -2.65 -13.24 -32.94
C ARG A 797 -1.75 -13.01 -34.16
N ARG A 798 -1.57 -14.02 -35.02
CA ARG A 798 -0.80 -13.89 -36.27
C ARG A 798 -1.63 -13.30 -37.42
N GLY A 799 -2.95 -13.23 -37.28
CA GLY A 799 -3.87 -12.69 -38.29
C GLY A 799 -3.99 -13.54 -39.56
N ALA A 800 -3.73 -14.85 -39.46
CA ALA A 800 -3.71 -15.78 -40.59
C ALA A 800 -4.94 -16.71 -40.64
N GLU A 801 -5.49 -17.09 -39.46
CA GLU A 801 -6.67 -17.96 -39.31
C GLU A 801 -6.59 -19.28 -40.11
N GLU A 802 -5.37 -19.78 -40.37
CA GLU A 802 -5.10 -20.95 -41.21
C GLU A 802 -5.57 -22.25 -40.54
N TYR A 803 -5.53 -22.31 -39.20
CA TYR A 803 -5.84 -23.52 -38.45
C TYR A 803 -7.27 -24.02 -38.68
N GLY A 804 -8.24 -23.10 -38.73
CA GLY A 804 -9.65 -23.44 -38.93
C GLY A 804 -9.92 -24.08 -40.29
N ALA A 805 -9.29 -23.56 -41.35
CA ALA A 805 -9.41 -24.10 -42.70
C ALA A 805 -8.82 -25.51 -42.81
N ILE A 806 -7.63 -25.73 -42.22
CA ILE A 806 -6.97 -27.03 -42.23
C ILE A 806 -7.78 -28.07 -41.44
N LEU A 807 -8.28 -27.70 -40.25
CA LEU A 807 -9.07 -28.59 -39.40
C LEU A 807 -10.40 -28.96 -40.05
N ALA A 808 -11.12 -27.99 -40.64
CA ALA A 808 -12.36 -28.25 -41.37
C ALA A 808 -12.14 -29.19 -42.56
N ALA A 809 -11.03 -29.02 -43.28
CA ALA A 809 -10.69 -29.89 -44.40
C ALA A 809 -10.30 -31.32 -43.95
N MET A 810 -9.65 -31.47 -42.78
CA MET A 810 -9.39 -32.78 -42.17
C MET A 810 -10.67 -33.46 -41.69
N GLN A 811 -11.61 -32.71 -41.09
CA GLN A 811 -12.91 -33.23 -40.65
C GLN A 811 -13.77 -33.69 -41.84
N ALA A 812 -13.80 -32.92 -42.93
CA ALA A 812 -14.55 -33.25 -44.14
C ALA A 812 -14.09 -34.56 -44.80
N ALA A 813 -12.82 -34.95 -44.60
CA ALA A 813 -12.25 -36.18 -45.14
C ALA A 813 -12.48 -37.43 -44.26
N ALA A 814 -13.07 -37.29 -43.07
CA ALA A 814 -13.36 -38.40 -42.17
C ALA A 814 -14.63 -39.18 -42.58
N VAL A 815 -14.52 -40.03 -43.60
CA VAL A 815 -15.67 -40.74 -44.23
C VAL A 815 -16.27 -41.87 -43.36
N HIS A 816 -15.54 -42.40 -42.35
CA HIS A 816 -15.97 -43.59 -41.57
C HIS A 816 -16.36 -43.28 -40.10
N PRO A 817 -17.49 -43.83 -39.57
CA PRO A 817 -17.98 -43.63 -38.19
C PRO A 817 -17.02 -43.99 -37.03
N GLN A 818 -15.93 -44.69 -37.33
CA GLN A 818 -14.95 -45.15 -36.34
C GLN A 818 -13.59 -44.46 -36.50
N HIS A 819 -13.51 -43.44 -37.38
CA HIS A 819 -12.26 -42.72 -37.63
C HIS A 819 -11.91 -41.83 -36.43
N PRO A 820 -10.67 -41.86 -35.89
CA PRO A 820 -10.28 -41.05 -34.73
C PRO A 820 -10.56 -39.54 -34.89
N LEU A 821 -10.46 -39.01 -36.12
CA LEU A 821 -10.84 -37.63 -36.46
C LEU A 821 -12.29 -37.24 -36.10
N GLN A 822 -13.21 -38.20 -35.94
CA GLN A 822 -14.58 -37.90 -35.50
C GLN A 822 -14.64 -37.36 -34.07
N ARG A 823 -13.61 -37.61 -33.24
CA ARG A 823 -13.48 -37.00 -31.91
C ARG A 823 -13.33 -35.48 -31.99
N LEU A 824 -12.84 -34.96 -33.12
CA LEU A 824 -12.67 -33.54 -33.37
C LEU A 824 -13.93 -32.87 -33.93
N ALA A 825 -15.03 -33.58 -34.19
CA ALA A 825 -16.24 -33.03 -34.82
C ALA A 825 -16.98 -31.96 -33.98
N GLY A 826 -16.69 -31.87 -32.67
CA GLY A 826 -17.19 -30.82 -31.77
C GLY A 826 -16.25 -29.63 -31.58
N VAL A 827 -15.05 -29.66 -32.19
CA VAL A 827 -14.10 -28.55 -32.16
C VAL A 827 -14.51 -27.54 -33.24
N SER A 828 -15.50 -26.70 -32.93
CA SER A 828 -15.93 -25.60 -33.80
C SER A 828 -14.83 -24.55 -33.88
N VAL A 829 -14.32 -24.31 -35.09
CA VAL A 829 -13.54 -23.11 -35.45
C VAL A 829 -14.42 -22.20 -36.30
N SER A 830 -15.59 -21.86 -35.77
CA SER A 830 -16.44 -20.80 -36.33
C SER A 830 -15.73 -19.45 -36.15
N PRO A 831 -15.69 -18.58 -37.19
CA PRO A 831 -15.22 -17.18 -37.05
C PRO A 831 -16.09 -16.36 -36.07
N THR A 832 -17.22 -16.92 -35.62
CA THR A 832 -18.23 -16.23 -34.80
C THR A 832 -18.55 -16.90 -33.48
N ASP A 833 -17.86 -17.98 -33.08
CA ASP A 833 -18.10 -18.62 -31.78
C ASP A 833 -17.29 -17.95 -30.68
N SER A 834 -17.76 -16.78 -30.26
CA SER A 834 -17.59 -16.36 -28.88
C SER A 834 -18.35 -17.35 -27.98
N GLY A 835 -17.65 -18.33 -27.42
CA GLY A 835 -17.99 -18.92 -26.12
C GLY A 835 -19.41 -19.50 -25.93
N ALA A 836 -20.08 -20.00 -26.97
CA ALA A 836 -21.39 -20.65 -26.81
C ALA A 836 -21.22 -22.15 -26.49
N GLY A 837 -20.75 -22.45 -25.29
CA GLY A 837 -20.60 -23.84 -24.81
C GLY A 837 -20.56 -24.00 -23.29
N ARG A 838 -20.72 -22.91 -22.54
CA ARG A 838 -21.05 -22.90 -21.12
C ARG A 838 -22.17 -21.88 -20.90
N PRO A 839 -23.11 -22.11 -19.96
CA PRO A 839 -24.07 -21.07 -19.57
C PRO A 839 -23.27 -19.87 -19.06
N ASP A 840 -23.32 -18.77 -19.81
CA ASP A 840 -22.46 -17.60 -19.64
C ASP A 840 -23.13 -16.64 -18.65
N ALA A 841 -22.93 -16.90 -17.35
CA ALA A 841 -23.53 -16.13 -16.25
C ALA A 841 -23.34 -14.61 -16.39
N ALA A 842 -22.24 -14.17 -17.02
CA ALA A 842 -21.94 -12.76 -17.28
C ALA A 842 -22.85 -12.09 -18.32
N ALA A 843 -23.33 -12.82 -19.34
CA ALA A 843 -24.24 -12.27 -20.34
C ALA A 843 -25.66 -12.07 -19.80
N ASP A 844 -26.08 -12.95 -18.88
CA ASP A 844 -27.35 -12.82 -18.17
C ASP A 844 -27.30 -11.71 -17.12
N GLU A 845 -26.15 -11.50 -16.45
CA GLU A 845 -25.91 -10.37 -15.54
C GLU A 845 -25.95 -9.02 -16.28
N LEU A 846 -25.34 -8.91 -17.46
CA LEU A 846 -25.39 -7.67 -18.26
C LEU A 846 -26.79 -7.34 -18.76
N LYS A 847 -27.56 -8.35 -19.18
CA LYS A 847 -28.98 -8.17 -19.52
C LYS A 847 -29.80 -7.77 -18.29
N ALA A 848 -29.53 -8.36 -17.12
CA ALA A 848 -30.17 -7.98 -15.85
C ALA A 848 -29.81 -6.55 -15.41
N ALA A 849 -28.60 -6.07 -15.75
CA ALA A 849 -28.14 -4.71 -15.54
C ALA A 849 -28.64 -3.70 -16.61
N GLY A 850 -29.45 -4.16 -17.56
CA GLY A 850 -30.09 -3.29 -18.57
C GLY A 850 -29.31 -3.07 -19.85
N PHE A 851 -28.21 -3.80 -20.09
CA PHE A 851 -27.45 -3.71 -21.34
C PHE A 851 -28.13 -4.50 -22.46
N VAL A 852 -28.08 -3.94 -23.68
CA VAL A 852 -28.62 -4.51 -24.91
C VAL A 852 -27.48 -4.87 -25.85
N LEU A 853 -27.55 -6.04 -26.45
CA LEU A 853 -26.59 -6.50 -27.44
C LEU A 853 -26.95 -5.89 -28.81
N VAL A 854 -26.02 -5.15 -29.41
CA VAL A 854 -26.22 -4.45 -30.68
C VAL A 854 -25.10 -4.78 -31.67
N ARG A 855 -25.41 -4.75 -32.96
CA ARG A 855 -24.47 -5.00 -34.06
C ARG A 855 -24.14 -3.72 -34.79
N VAL A 856 -22.86 -3.43 -35.00
CA VAL A 856 -22.40 -2.22 -35.69
C VAL A 856 -22.84 -2.23 -37.15
N THR A 857 -23.67 -1.27 -37.52
CA THR A 857 -24.20 -1.09 -38.88
C THR A 857 -23.46 0.00 -39.64
N ASN A 858 -22.82 0.95 -38.94
CA ASN A 858 -22.01 1.99 -39.57
C ASN A 858 -20.86 2.43 -38.64
N ALA A 859 -19.64 2.03 -39.02
CA ALA A 859 -18.40 2.48 -38.39
C ALA A 859 -17.77 3.57 -39.26
N THR A 860 -18.07 4.85 -39.00
CA THR A 860 -17.39 5.93 -39.72
C THR A 860 -15.92 6.00 -39.28
N THR A 861 -15.01 6.11 -40.25
CA THR A 861 -13.56 6.28 -40.06
C THR A 861 -13.24 7.20 -38.87
N ALA A 862 -12.27 6.77 -38.04
CA ALA A 862 -11.85 7.27 -36.72
C ALA A 862 -11.82 8.81 -36.46
N ALA A 863 -11.99 9.65 -37.48
CA ALA A 863 -12.00 11.10 -37.38
C ALA A 863 -13.31 11.71 -36.80
N LYS A 864 -14.42 10.96 -36.68
CA LYS A 864 -15.73 11.54 -36.31
C LYS A 864 -16.28 11.18 -34.92
N GLY A 865 -15.69 10.24 -34.18
CA GLY A 865 -16.03 10.06 -32.75
C GLY A 865 -17.28 9.23 -32.43
N PHE A 866 -18.01 8.69 -33.43
CA PHE A 866 -19.27 7.97 -33.20
C PHE A 866 -19.45 6.73 -34.11
N ILE A 867 -20.23 5.77 -33.62
CA ILE A 867 -20.60 4.50 -34.28
C ILE A 867 -22.11 4.31 -34.19
N PHE A 868 -22.74 3.81 -35.26
CA PHE A 868 -24.14 3.36 -35.23
C PHE A 868 -24.23 1.83 -35.22
N ALA A 869 -25.14 1.33 -34.40
CA ALA A 869 -25.40 -0.10 -34.23
C ALA A 869 -26.90 -0.37 -34.13
N GLU A 870 -27.34 -1.60 -34.40
CA GLU A 870 -28.75 -2.02 -34.33
C GLU A 870 -28.91 -3.27 -33.46
N ASP A 871 -29.98 -3.32 -32.66
CA ASP A 871 -30.35 -4.53 -31.94
C ASP A 871 -31.04 -5.56 -32.86
N ALA A 872 -31.35 -6.73 -32.33
CA ALA A 872 -32.04 -7.79 -33.05
C ALA A 872 -33.49 -7.42 -33.48
N GLU A 873 -34.06 -6.35 -32.93
CA GLU A 873 -35.40 -5.85 -33.24
C GLU A 873 -35.38 -4.69 -34.25
N GLY A 874 -34.19 -4.31 -34.75
CA GLY A 874 -34.01 -3.25 -35.74
C GLY A 874 -34.05 -1.83 -35.15
N ARG A 875 -33.89 -1.66 -33.83
CA ARG A 875 -33.75 -0.34 -33.22
C ARG A 875 -32.31 0.13 -33.33
N SER A 876 -32.12 1.35 -33.83
CA SER A 876 -30.79 1.93 -34.01
C SER A 876 -30.29 2.63 -32.74
N TYR A 877 -29.01 2.46 -32.47
CA TYR A 877 -28.26 2.99 -31.33
C TYR A 877 -27.11 3.88 -31.80
N TYR A 878 -26.83 4.93 -31.02
CA TYR A 878 -25.76 5.88 -31.26
C TYR A 878 -24.69 5.78 -30.16
N CYS A 879 -23.50 5.31 -30.52
CA CYS A 879 -22.38 5.07 -29.60
C CYS A 879 -21.31 6.15 -29.78
N HIS A 880 -21.20 7.08 -28.82
CA HIS A 880 -20.15 8.10 -28.80
C HIS A 880 -18.87 7.55 -28.15
N ARG A 881 -17.71 8.11 -28.52
CA ARG A 881 -16.40 7.78 -27.92
C ARG A 881 -16.43 7.70 -26.41
N ASP A 882 -16.98 8.72 -25.79
CA ASP A 882 -16.89 8.91 -24.34
C ASP A 882 -17.78 7.93 -23.55
N ALA A 883 -18.60 7.13 -24.25
CA ALA A 883 -19.41 6.08 -23.66
C ALA A 883 -18.64 4.74 -23.58
N PHE A 884 -17.48 4.58 -24.23
CA PHE A 884 -16.68 3.36 -24.12
C PHE A 884 -15.97 3.27 -22.76
N VAL A 885 -16.09 2.13 -22.10
CA VAL A 885 -15.42 1.89 -20.81
C VAL A 885 -14.06 1.22 -21.09
N GLY A 886 -12.97 2.00 -21.05
CA GLY A 886 -11.59 1.54 -21.32
C GLY A 886 -10.75 2.57 -22.10
N GLU A 887 -9.41 2.50 -22.05
CA GLU A 887 -8.52 3.52 -22.64
C GLU A 887 -8.45 3.53 -24.19
N GLU A 888 -9.05 2.56 -24.88
CA GLU A 888 -8.96 2.41 -26.35
C GLU A 888 -10.25 2.80 -27.08
N PHE A 889 -10.37 4.07 -27.45
CA PHE A 889 -11.44 4.54 -28.34
C PHE A 889 -11.36 3.89 -29.73
N ALA A 890 -12.43 3.22 -30.17
CA ALA A 890 -12.84 2.85 -31.55
C ALA A 890 -11.80 2.29 -32.54
N ALA A 891 -10.53 2.15 -32.14
CA ALA A 891 -9.51 1.50 -32.94
C ALA A 891 -9.88 0.01 -33.02
N GLY A 892 -10.23 -0.43 -34.22
CA GLY A 892 -10.56 -1.81 -34.53
C GLY A 892 -12.03 -2.21 -34.36
N VAL A 893 -12.98 -1.28 -34.17
CA VAL A 893 -14.42 -1.62 -34.28
C VAL A 893 -14.83 -1.55 -35.75
N GLU A 894 -15.16 -2.69 -36.33
CA GLU A 894 -15.51 -2.86 -37.74
C GLU A 894 -17.02 -3.06 -37.94
N LEU A 895 -17.44 -2.94 -39.21
CA LEU A 895 -18.83 -3.11 -39.60
C LEU A 895 -19.21 -4.59 -39.40
N GLY A 896 -20.22 -4.86 -38.58
CA GLY A 896 -20.64 -6.21 -38.21
C GLY A 896 -20.24 -6.66 -36.80
N ASP A 897 -19.38 -5.90 -36.10
CA ASP A 897 -18.98 -6.18 -34.71
C ASP A 897 -20.17 -6.10 -33.75
N VAL A 898 -20.06 -6.81 -32.63
CA VAL A 898 -21.10 -6.87 -31.61
C VAL A 898 -20.65 -6.13 -30.36
N LEU A 899 -21.49 -5.24 -29.85
CA LEU A 899 -21.24 -4.41 -28.67
C LEU A 899 -22.37 -4.57 -27.65
N TRP A 900 -22.04 -4.42 -26.36
CA TRP A 900 -23.04 -4.26 -25.31
C TRP A 900 -23.25 -2.77 -25.06
N VAL A 901 -24.49 -2.32 -25.15
CA VAL A 901 -24.87 -0.92 -25.02
C VAL A 901 -25.86 -0.76 -23.89
N ASN A 902 -25.59 0.16 -22.98
CA ASN A 902 -26.57 0.63 -22.02
C ASN A 902 -27.41 1.76 -22.67
N PRO A 903 -28.72 1.55 -22.92
CA PRO A 903 -29.58 2.54 -23.58
C PRO A 903 -29.83 3.76 -22.68
N GLY A 904 -29.57 4.95 -23.22
CA GLY A 904 -30.04 6.22 -22.67
C GLY A 904 -31.51 6.50 -23.01
N HIS A 905 -31.97 7.71 -22.69
CA HIS A 905 -33.36 8.09 -22.96
C HIS A 905 -33.68 8.11 -24.47
N PRO A 906 -34.70 7.36 -24.92
CA PRO A 906 -35.08 7.31 -26.33
C PRO A 906 -35.68 8.65 -26.77
N VAL A 907 -35.27 9.13 -27.96
CA VAL A 907 -35.81 10.33 -28.60
C VAL A 907 -36.58 9.89 -29.84
N THR A 908 -37.86 10.26 -29.92
CA THR A 908 -38.78 9.81 -30.98
C THR A 908 -38.24 10.16 -32.37
N GLY A 909 -38.07 9.15 -33.23
CA GLY A 909 -37.57 9.31 -34.61
C GLY A 909 -36.05 9.43 -34.77
N LYS A 910 -35.26 9.16 -33.72
CA LYS A 910 -33.78 9.16 -33.77
C LYS A 910 -33.21 7.88 -33.13
N ALA A 911 -31.94 7.60 -33.43
CA ALA A 911 -31.19 6.52 -32.79
C ALA A 911 -31.04 6.77 -31.28
N VAL A 912 -31.16 5.71 -30.47
CA VAL A 912 -31.08 5.77 -29.00
C VAL A 912 -29.62 5.98 -28.58
N PRO A 913 -29.29 7.02 -27.79
CA PRO A 913 -27.92 7.25 -27.36
C PRO A 913 -27.46 6.17 -26.37
N ALA A 914 -26.24 5.67 -26.53
CA ALA A 914 -25.58 4.79 -25.57
C ALA A 914 -24.98 5.61 -24.43
N THR A 915 -25.31 5.28 -23.18
CA THR A 915 -24.67 5.88 -22.00
C THR A 915 -23.37 5.17 -21.64
N GLN A 916 -23.30 3.86 -21.92
CA GLN A 916 -22.09 3.04 -21.79
C GLN A 916 -22.03 2.00 -22.92
N VAL A 917 -20.81 1.71 -23.37
CA VAL A 917 -20.49 0.75 -24.43
C VAL A 917 -19.35 -0.15 -23.96
N LEU A 918 -19.57 -1.46 -24.02
CA LEU A 918 -18.57 -2.48 -23.66
C LEU A 918 -18.30 -3.36 -24.88
N ARG A 919 -17.02 -3.68 -25.12
CA ARG A 919 -16.68 -4.73 -26.09
C ARG A 919 -16.88 -6.10 -25.43
N PRO A 920 -17.16 -7.16 -26.21
CA PRO A 920 -17.24 -8.52 -25.67
C PRO A 920 -15.95 -9.01 -24.99
N SER A 921 -14.81 -8.36 -25.26
CA SER A 921 -13.50 -8.59 -24.64
C SER A 921 -13.30 -7.90 -23.29
N ASP A 922 -14.09 -6.86 -22.99
CA ASP A 922 -13.93 -6.02 -21.79
C ASP A 922 -14.65 -6.64 -20.57
N ARG A 923 -14.84 -7.97 -20.59
CA ARG A 923 -15.54 -8.78 -19.59
C ARG A 923 -14.80 -8.88 -18.26
#